data_AF-A0A848AWW8-F1
#
_entry.id   AF-A0A848AWW8-F1
#
_cell.length_a   1.000
_cell.length_b   1.000
_cell.length_c   1.000
_cell.angle_alpha   90.00
_cell.angle_beta   90.00
_cell.angle_gamma   90.00
#
_symmetry.space_group_name_H-M   'P 1'
#
loop_
_entity.id
_entity.type
_entity.pdbx_description
1 polymer ?
#
loop_
_entity_poly.entity_id
_entity_poly.type
_entity_poly.pdbx_seq_one_letter_code
_entity_poly.pdbx_strand_id
1 'polypeptide(L)'
;MAQTLNLAKPPAKYRPVPFWSWNEKLDPEVLREQVRQMHEAGLGGFFMHARGGLQTAYLSEEWMECVNACLDEAGKLGMDAWLYDENGWPSGFGGGLVNGLGVKYQQKYLRHEIIDAAEACKDDTTIAFYTTDGALIGRTLPEGSTGPVLRCYYEINPFYVDNLDAEVVAEFIRVTHEFYYRTIPEELLKHLKGIFSDEPQLSRKGLLWSFTLEEAYWQAYHRELLPELPMLFLGMEGSDGMRIRFWKLAARLFSVNFMKQIHDWCEEHGWMLTGHHVLEESCQSQLSSNGAIMPQYQYYHIPGMDHLCRTEPSPVAMTQLMSAAMQAGRKQVLTESFALSGWNFNFSGMKWMYQQQLAHGVNLLCPHLQGYSLRGLRKRDYPASLFVHQPWWGDYAKLNGYFGRAGMLLAEGEASTPVLVIHPLSSAWKHYTGDDHEPKLDFYTQTLLNTTRALDALQIPHHYADEQLAEDYGCVENGEIRIGEVAYELVIVPQLTNFSKKTAELLRQFAAAGGTVLTVRNRLEPDTLTIDGEAAPQEFRDWFAQLPACDSEAAAAEIAAEQLPGRVMITEHGVPARRLVGTYRDFRELDGRSGRFHFIANLQYNQPCNVTIALPRTGRQVEVIDPVTGEFSLLSGVRRSGNHLVFDYPFAAGDAAMFFVAGHPAKHAPKLHVEDAFALPPVKRLDNGFTIREDSGNLLTLDRCRYRVDGGEWIADDVSVIHGRLLNLKHDCDLELEFSFELAPDFDFNAPLTLVAETPERYRFNFNGHDFDAEDGGPLFDRAFRRIALPAALRPGRNVLTMKTRYHQPEEVYAKLERAKQFETEYNMLTFDSEVESVYLYGDFSVRHSGRTEELIRDAERFHGNFELGAPLAGSRADASDLVRAGMPFFAGKVTLYKEFELTADEAEAIRYLRFAPHGANSFAVKINGENAGTCFWGPYALRADEFLRAGVNKLEIELTTSLRNLLGPHHLEEGESYGVHTLSFNREANAVGWPAPAYNPGYCFVKLGLAELVLA
;
A
#
# COMPACT_ATOMS: atom_id res chain seq x y z
N MET A 1 -15.26 29.49 -13.57
CA MET A 1 -15.18 28.95 -14.96
C MET A 1 -14.97 27.46 -14.82
N ALA A 2 -15.81 26.61 -15.43
CA ALA A 2 -15.61 25.17 -15.41
C ALA A 2 -14.28 24.86 -16.14
N GLN A 3 -13.36 24.20 -15.46
CA GLN A 3 -12.07 23.85 -16.03
C GLN A 3 -12.30 22.69 -17.00
N THR A 4 -12.05 22.88 -18.30
CA THR A 4 -12.16 21.78 -19.27
C THR A 4 -11.12 20.71 -18.92
N LEU A 5 -11.59 19.52 -18.54
CA LEU A 5 -10.72 18.41 -18.16
C LEU A 5 -9.96 17.88 -19.38
N ASN A 6 -8.63 17.83 -19.30
CA ASN A 6 -7.78 17.29 -20.36
C ASN A 6 -7.44 15.82 -20.06
N LEU A 7 -8.21 14.90 -20.64
CA LEU A 7 -8.00 13.46 -20.45
C LEU A 7 -6.70 12.96 -21.08
N ALA A 8 -6.21 13.56 -22.17
CA ALA A 8 -4.96 13.13 -22.80
C ALA A 8 -3.75 13.35 -21.88
N LYS A 9 -3.74 14.47 -21.15
CA LYS A 9 -2.68 14.85 -20.22
C LYS A 9 -3.28 15.32 -18.88
N PRO A 10 -3.58 14.40 -17.94
CA PRO A 10 -4.12 14.79 -16.64
C PRO A 10 -3.11 15.70 -15.90
N PRO A 11 -3.57 16.76 -15.22
CA PRO A 11 -2.72 17.63 -14.38
C PRO A 11 -1.97 16.89 -13.27
N ALA A 12 -0.85 17.46 -12.81
CA ALA A 12 0.00 16.89 -11.76
C ALA A 12 -0.78 16.51 -10.49
N LYS A 13 -1.69 17.36 -10.02
CA LYS A 13 -2.48 17.14 -8.80
C LYS A 13 -3.34 15.86 -8.75
N TYR A 14 -3.60 15.20 -9.89
CA TYR A 14 -4.34 13.93 -9.94
C TYR A 14 -3.46 12.72 -10.20
N ARG A 15 -2.17 12.94 -10.55
CA ARG A 15 -1.23 11.85 -10.81
C ARG A 15 -0.70 11.29 -9.49
N PRO A 16 -0.17 10.06 -9.47
CA PRO A 16 0.40 9.49 -8.26
C PRO A 16 1.49 10.36 -7.63
N VAL A 17 1.50 10.44 -6.30
CA VAL A 17 2.44 11.21 -5.49
C VAL A 17 3.07 10.23 -4.51
N PRO A 18 4.28 9.74 -4.76
CA PRO A 18 4.76 8.58 -4.03
C PRO A 18 5.66 8.96 -2.85
N PHE A 19 5.89 7.98 -1.95
CA PHE A 19 6.89 8.12 -0.90
C PHE A 19 8.29 8.01 -1.48
N TRP A 20 9.05 9.09 -1.36
CA TRP A 20 10.44 9.13 -1.77
C TRP A 20 11.35 9.05 -0.54
N SER A 21 11.82 7.83 -0.27
CA SER A 21 12.64 7.49 0.88
C SER A 21 14.03 8.08 0.75
N TRP A 22 14.27 9.13 1.50
CA TRP A 22 15.57 9.72 1.75
C TRP A 22 16.30 8.86 2.77
N ASN A 23 17.13 7.97 2.25
CA ASN A 23 17.67 6.85 2.99
C ASN A 23 19.19 6.74 2.87
N GLU A 24 19.94 7.78 2.53
CA GLU A 24 21.41 7.72 2.38
C GLU A 24 22.04 9.07 2.80
N LYS A 25 23.32 9.29 2.50
CA LYS A 25 23.88 10.63 2.39
C LYS A 25 23.28 11.33 1.17
N LEU A 26 22.51 12.37 1.44
CA LEU A 26 21.77 13.11 0.42
C LEU A 26 22.69 14.09 -0.31
N ASP A 27 22.44 14.24 -1.60
CA ASP A 27 23.12 15.18 -2.49
C ASP A 27 22.05 15.99 -3.23
N PRO A 28 22.01 17.33 -3.04
CA PRO A 28 21.04 18.22 -3.70
C PRO A 28 20.93 18.03 -5.22
N GLU A 29 22.04 17.83 -5.94
CA GLU A 29 21.99 17.70 -7.40
C GLU A 29 21.42 16.36 -7.84
N VAL A 30 21.68 15.29 -7.09
CA VAL A 30 21.07 14.00 -7.41
C VAL A 30 19.59 13.99 -7.04
N LEU A 31 19.20 14.68 -5.97
CA LEU A 31 17.79 14.89 -5.63
C LEU A 31 17.06 15.61 -6.77
N ARG A 32 17.64 16.68 -7.34
CA ARG A 32 17.07 17.36 -8.52
C ARG A 32 16.91 16.44 -9.72
N GLU A 33 17.91 15.61 -10.00
CA GLU A 33 17.83 14.63 -11.09
C GLU A 33 16.71 13.62 -10.83
N GLN A 34 16.59 13.10 -9.61
CA GLN A 34 15.52 12.18 -9.24
C GLN A 34 14.12 12.84 -9.34
N VAL A 35 14.00 14.13 -9.04
CA VAL A 35 12.77 14.90 -9.29
C VAL A 35 12.42 14.97 -10.79
N ARG A 36 13.41 15.20 -11.67
CA ARG A 36 13.19 15.17 -13.13
C ARG A 36 12.77 13.78 -13.62
N GLN A 37 13.42 12.73 -13.11
CA GLN A 37 13.07 11.35 -13.42
C GLN A 37 11.62 11.04 -13.04
N MET A 38 11.17 11.45 -11.84
CA MET A 38 9.78 11.26 -11.41
C MET A 38 8.79 12.00 -12.33
N HIS A 39 9.10 13.23 -12.73
CA HIS A 39 8.29 13.99 -13.69
C HIS A 39 8.17 13.27 -15.05
N GLU A 40 9.28 12.77 -15.59
CA GLU A 40 9.32 12.03 -16.86
C GLU A 40 8.51 10.73 -16.81
N ALA A 41 8.55 10.02 -15.67
CA ALA A 41 7.75 8.83 -15.41
C ALA A 41 6.27 9.13 -15.12
N GLY A 42 5.82 10.38 -15.26
CA GLY A 42 4.42 10.76 -15.15
C GLY A 42 3.89 10.81 -13.71
N LEU A 43 4.75 10.96 -12.70
CA LEU A 43 4.35 11.23 -11.32
C LEU A 43 3.95 12.71 -11.16
N GLY A 44 3.04 12.97 -10.23
CA GLY A 44 2.48 14.31 -9.98
C GLY A 44 3.22 15.12 -8.93
N GLY A 45 3.99 14.45 -8.09
CA GLY A 45 4.59 15.01 -6.89
C GLY A 45 5.47 13.99 -6.18
N PHE A 46 5.84 14.27 -4.93
CA PHE A 46 6.55 13.34 -4.04
C PHE A 46 6.46 13.78 -2.58
N PHE A 47 6.55 12.82 -1.67
CA PHE A 47 6.71 13.04 -0.22
C PHE A 47 8.18 12.80 0.16
N MET A 48 8.86 13.81 0.70
CA MET A 48 10.27 13.72 1.13
C MET A 48 10.35 12.96 2.47
N HIS A 49 10.52 11.65 2.42
CA HIS A 49 10.34 10.73 3.55
C HIS A 49 11.69 10.31 4.15
N ALA A 50 12.01 10.76 5.37
CA ALA A 50 13.19 10.29 6.11
C ALA A 50 13.06 8.80 6.47
N ARG A 51 14.05 7.98 6.13
CA ARG A 51 13.95 6.53 6.29
C ARG A 51 15.28 5.85 6.66
N GLY A 52 15.19 4.61 7.15
CA GLY A 52 16.34 3.80 7.56
C GLY A 52 17.47 3.81 6.54
N GLY A 53 18.70 4.03 7.02
CA GLY A 53 19.89 4.25 6.22
C GLY A 53 20.25 5.72 5.99
N LEU A 54 19.40 6.66 6.40
CA LEU A 54 19.66 8.10 6.28
C LEU A 54 20.94 8.50 7.04
N GLN A 55 21.88 9.13 6.34
CA GLN A 55 23.15 9.63 6.89
C GLN A 55 23.16 11.16 7.03
N THR A 56 22.29 11.87 6.29
CA THR A 56 22.07 13.30 6.47
C THR A 56 21.16 13.53 7.69
N ALA A 57 21.62 14.26 8.70
CA ALA A 57 20.88 14.44 9.94
C ALA A 57 19.52 15.14 9.71
N TYR A 58 18.44 14.57 10.25
CA TYR A 58 17.09 15.12 10.14
C TYR A 58 17.01 16.55 10.72
N LEU A 59 16.31 17.46 10.02
CA LEU A 59 16.18 18.89 10.36
C LEU A 59 17.51 19.67 10.49
N SER A 60 18.62 19.14 9.99
CA SER A 60 19.89 19.86 9.93
C SER A 60 19.92 20.90 8.79
N GLU A 61 20.95 21.76 8.76
CA GLU A 61 21.18 22.69 7.65
C GLU A 61 21.32 21.96 6.31
N GLU A 62 22.10 20.87 6.27
CA GLU A 62 22.27 20.03 5.06
C GLU A 62 20.95 19.37 4.60
N TRP A 63 20.11 18.97 5.56
CA TRP A 63 18.75 18.50 5.25
C TRP A 63 17.91 19.60 4.59
N MET A 64 17.97 20.82 5.12
CA MET A 64 17.23 21.96 4.56
C MET A 64 17.75 22.39 3.18
N GLU A 65 19.05 22.28 2.91
CA GLU A 65 19.61 22.46 1.57
C GLU A 65 19.00 21.47 0.56
N CYS A 66 18.87 20.20 0.95
CA CYS A 66 18.23 19.16 0.16
C CYS A 66 16.75 19.46 -0.10
N VAL A 67 16.00 19.87 0.94
CA VAL A 67 14.59 20.26 0.81
C VAL A 67 14.44 21.44 -0.16
N ASN A 68 15.23 22.50 0.01
CA ASN A 68 15.19 23.67 -0.85
C ASN A 68 15.51 23.33 -2.32
N ALA A 69 16.47 22.42 -2.55
CA ALA A 69 16.79 21.95 -3.90
C ALA A 69 15.62 21.22 -4.57
N CYS A 70 14.90 20.39 -3.81
CA CYS A 70 13.73 19.68 -4.31
C CYS A 70 12.56 20.62 -4.60
N LEU A 71 12.30 21.59 -3.72
CA LEU A 71 11.23 22.58 -3.90
C LEU A 71 11.49 23.47 -5.13
N ASP A 72 12.73 23.93 -5.32
CA ASP A 72 13.11 24.72 -6.49
C ASP A 72 12.92 23.92 -7.80
N GLU A 73 13.34 22.65 -7.83
CA GLU A 73 13.18 21.82 -9.02
C GLU A 73 11.71 21.44 -9.29
N ALA A 74 10.95 21.09 -8.25
CA ALA A 74 9.52 20.82 -8.35
C ALA A 74 8.75 22.05 -8.87
N GLY A 75 9.13 23.24 -8.42
CA GLY A 75 8.57 24.51 -8.91
C GLY A 75 8.79 24.74 -10.40
N LYS A 76 9.96 24.38 -10.94
CA LYS A 76 10.26 24.46 -12.39
C LYS A 76 9.44 23.49 -13.21
N LEU A 77 9.14 22.31 -12.67
CA LEU A 77 8.42 21.24 -13.36
C LEU A 77 6.90 21.28 -13.13
N GLY A 78 6.42 22.06 -12.16
CA GLY A 78 5.02 22.10 -11.77
C GLY A 78 4.57 20.81 -11.06
N MET A 79 5.44 20.23 -10.24
CA MET A 79 5.15 19.06 -9.41
C MET A 79 4.72 19.48 -7.99
N ASP A 80 3.91 18.65 -7.36
CA ASP A 80 3.45 18.84 -5.98
C ASP A 80 4.48 18.24 -5.01
N ALA A 81 5.34 19.08 -4.42
CA ALA A 81 6.23 18.63 -3.35
C ALA A 81 5.51 18.65 -1.99
N TRP A 82 5.80 17.66 -1.15
CA TRP A 82 5.22 17.52 0.18
C TRP A 82 6.28 17.18 1.22
N LEU A 83 6.10 17.69 2.43
CA LEU A 83 6.87 17.27 3.60
C LEU A 83 6.28 15.98 4.15
N TYR A 84 7.16 15.11 4.62
CA TYR A 84 6.84 14.06 5.57
C TYR A 84 7.28 14.58 6.95
N ASP A 85 6.37 14.60 7.92
CA ASP A 85 6.57 15.32 9.19
C ASP A 85 7.42 14.58 10.24
N GLU A 86 7.97 13.41 9.91
CA GLU A 86 8.62 12.52 10.87
C GLU A 86 9.94 11.90 10.37
N ASN A 87 10.76 11.41 11.29
CA ASN A 87 11.89 10.53 11.02
C ASN A 87 11.74 9.23 11.82
N GLY A 88 11.40 8.14 11.12
CA GLY A 88 11.32 6.80 11.70
C GLY A 88 9.93 6.20 11.81
N TRP A 89 8.85 6.95 11.52
CA TRP A 89 7.44 6.53 11.62
C TRP A 89 7.04 5.92 12.99
N PRO A 90 5.85 6.21 13.56
CA PRO A 90 4.77 7.03 13.03
C PRO A 90 4.83 8.50 13.47
N SER A 91 4.05 9.39 12.86
CA SER A 91 4.06 10.84 13.15
C SER A 91 3.68 11.18 14.59
N GLY A 92 4.28 12.25 15.11
CA GLY A 92 3.92 12.89 16.38
C GLY A 92 5.09 13.13 17.34
N PHE A 93 6.26 12.51 17.11
CA PHE A 93 7.37 12.54 18.06
C PHE A 93 8.58 13.36 17.58
N GLY A 94 8.61 13.76 16.30
CA GLY A 94 9.54 14.73 15.72
C GLY A 94 11.00 14.29 15.79
N GLY A 95 11.28 13.03 15.46
CA GLY A 95 12.62 12.44 15.47
C GLY A 95 13.21 12.27 16.87
N GLY A 96 12.35 12.22 17.89
CA GLY A 96 12.73 12.07 19.30
C GLY A 96 12.67 13.37 20.11
N LEU A 97 12.43 14.52 19.45
CA LEU A 97 12.49 15.84 20.06
C LEU A 97 11.34 16.10 21.04
N VAL A 98 10.17 15.48 20.84
CA VAL A 98 8.99 15.70 21.68
C VAL A 98 9.00 14.76 22.89
N ASN A 99 9.07 13.45 22.68
CA ASN A 99 9.12 12.44 23.74
C ASN A 99 10.39 12.56 24.61
N GLY A 100 11.46 13.18 24.10
CA GLY A 100 12.67 13.51 24.87
C GLY A 100 12.46 14.54 25.99
N LEU A 101 11.34 15.28 26.01
CA LEU A 101 11.03 16.29 27.02
C LEU A 101 10.53 15.72 28.36
N GLY A 102 10.31 14.41 28.43
CA GLY A 102 10.02 13.68 29.67
C GLY A 102 8.58 13.14 29.76
N VAL A 103 8.25 12.58 30.93
CA VAL A 103 7.06 11.71 31.14
C VAL A 103 5.74 12.33 30.70
N LYS A 104 5.57 13.66 30.83
CA LYS A 104 4.37 14.34 30.34
C LYS A 104 4.14 14.06 28.85
N TYR A 105 5.18 14.19 28.03
CA TYR A 105 5.13 14.10 26.58
C TYR A 105 5.13 12.66 26.07
N GLN A 106 5.55 11.70 26.89
CA GLN A 106 5.69 10.30 26.52
C GLN A 106 4.34 9.57 26.54
N GLN A 107 4.13 8.62 25.62
CA GLN A 107 2.92 7.79 25.59
C GLN A 107 2.80 6.95 26.88
N LYS A 108 1.57 6.76 27.38
CA LYS A 108 1.29 6.01 28.61
C LYS A 108 0.20 4.97 28.38
N TYR A 109 0.36 3.80 28.99
CA TYR A 109 -0.64 2.73 28.95
C TYR A 109 -1.23 2.51 30.33
N LEU A 110 -2.54 2.40 30.43
CA LEU A 110 -3.21 2.01 31.67
C LEU A 110 -2.99 0.52 31.94
N ARG A 111 -2.61 0.21 33.18
CA ARG A 111 -2.44 -1.14 33.72
C ARG A 111 -3.18 -1.29 35.03
N HIS A 112 -3.50 -2.53 35.36
CA HIS A 112 -4.09 -2.87 36.64
C HIS A 112 -3.58 -4.21 37.14
N GLU A 113 -3.49 -4.34 38.47
CA GLU A 113 -3.05 -5.55 39.15
C GLU A 113 -3.75 -5.70 40.49
N ILE A 114 -3.91 -6.94 40.97
CA ILE A 114 -4.33 -7.22 42.34
C ILE A 114 -3.08 -7.52 43.15
N ILE A 115 -2.81 -6.72 44.16
CA ILE A 115 -1.65 -6.84 45.06
C ILE A 115 -2.12 -6.84 46.52
N ASP A 116 -1.27 -7.31 47.45
CA ASP A 116 -1.53 -7.04 48.86
C ASP A 116 -1.23 -5.56 49.17
N ALA A 117 -2.12 -4.88 49.87
CA ALA A 117 -1.93 -3.49 50.29
C ALA A 117 -0.65 -3.27 51.11
N ALA A 118 -0.14 -4.30 51.79
CA ALA A 118 1.14 -4.26 52.49
C ALA A 118 2.35 -4.22 51.55
N GLU A 119 2.20 -4.69 50.31
CA GLU A 119 3.23 -4.70 49.26
C GLU A 119 3.20 -3.43 48.40
N ALA A 120 2.16 -2.60 48.54
CA ALA A 120 2.00 -1.37 47.80
C ALA A 120 3.08 -0.34 48.20
N CYS A 121 4.04 -0.11 47.31
CA CYS A 121 4.99 0.98 47.43
C CYS A 121 4.42 2.29 46.87
N LYS A 122 4.90 3.43 47.35
CA LYS A 122 4.69 4.71 46.65
C LYS A 122 5.48 4.66 45.35
N ASP A 123 4.75 4.45 44.28
CA ASP A 123 5.24 4.50 42.90
C ASP A 123 4.57 5.70 42.22
N ASP A 124 5.38 6.58 41.63
CA ASP A 124 4.94 7.81 40.94
C ASP A 124 4.04 7.51 39.73
N THR A 125 3.98 6.25 39.28
CA THR A 125 3.08 5.78 38.23
C THR A 125 1.68 5.38 38.72
N THR A 126 1.46 5.31 40.03
CA THR A 126 0.17 4.87 40.58
C THR A 126 -0.90 5.92 40.34
N ILE A 127 -2.00 5.50 39.70
CA ILE A 127 -3.16 6.34 39.44
C ILE A 127 -4.06 6.36 40.68
N ALA A 128 -4.52 5.18 41.11
CA ALA A 128 -5.39 5.01 42.25
C ALA A 128 -5.46 3.55 42.73
N PHE A 129 -5.88 3.38 43.98
CA PHE A 129 -6.18 2.11 44.61
C PHE A 129 -7.69 1.94 44.80
N TYR A 130 -8.13 0.70 44.66
CA TYR A 130 -9.52 0.28 44.74
C TYR A 130 -9.64 -0.98 45.57
N THR A 131 -10.83 -1.21 46.11
CA THR A 131 -11.20 -2.54 46.58
C THR A 131 -11.25 -3.51 45.39
N THR A 132 -11.17 -4.83 45.62
CA THR A 132 -11.18 -5.82 44.53
C THR A 132 -12.49 -5.85 43.73
N ASP A 133 -13.57 -5.30 44.27
CA ASP A 133 -14.86 -5.09 43.61
C ASP A 133 -14.99 -3.71 42.94
N GLY A 134 -13.94 -2.88 42.95
CA GLY A 134 -13.85 -1.66 42.15
C GLY A 134 -14.24 -0.35 42.86
N ALA A 135 -14.44 -0.34 44.18
CA ALA A 135 -14.71 0.90 44.91
C ALA A 135 -13.40 1.68 45.16
N LEU A 136 -13.40 2.99 44.87
CA LEU A 136 -12.23 3.85 45.03
C LEU A 136 -11.84 3.97 46.52
N ILE A 137 -10.58 3.61 46.83
CA ILE A 137 -9.96 3.86 48.13
C ILE A 137 -9.28 5.23 48.14
N GLY A 138 -8.54 5.54 47.07
CA GLY A 138 -7.85 6.82 46.89
C GLY A 138 -6.56 6.69 46.08
N ARG A 139 -5.86 7.80 45.84
CA ARG A 139 -4.55 7.82 45.15
C ARG A 139 -3.42 7.19 45.97
N THR A 140 -3.62 7.13 47.29
CA THR A 140 -2.71 6.50 48.25
C THR A 140 -3.51 5.61 49.18
N LEU A 141 -2.88 4.55 49.67
CA LEU A 141 -3.47 3.70 50.71
C LEU A 141 -3.30 4.34 52.10
N PRO A 142 -4.28 4.15 53.01
CA PRO A 142 -4.10 4.46 54.43
C PRO A 142 -2.90 3.71 55.02
N GLU A 143 -2.19 4.34 55.97
CA GLU A 143 -1.05 3.72 56.65
C GLU A 143 -1.47 2.42 57.37
N GLY A 144 -0.69 1.34 57.17
CA GLY A 144 -0.98 0.03 57.76
C GLY A 144 -2.08 -0.78 57.05
N SER A 145 -2.50 -0.39 55.84
CA SER A 145 -3.43 -1.18 55.02
C SER A 145 -2.84 -2.55 54.68
N THR A 146 -3.68 -3.60 54.73
CA THR A 146 -3.31 -4.99 54.42
C THR A 146 -4.41 -5.69 53.64
N GLY A 147 -4.08 -6.74 52.89
CA GLY A 147 -5.05 -7.55 52.13
C GLY A 147 -5.20 -7.10 50.68
N PRO A 148 -5.95 -7.85 49.84
CA PRO A 148 -5.95 -7.63 48.41
C PRO A 148 -6.63 -6.31 48.03
N VAL A 149 -5.93 -5.52 47.23
CA VAL A 149 -6.43 -4.29 46.61
C VAL A 149 -6.16 -4.31 45.12
N LEU A 150 -7.04 -3.68 44.35
CA LEU A 150 -6.82 -3.43 42.94
C LEU A 150 -6.03 -2.11 42.80
N ARG A 151 -4.84 -2.17 42.23
CA ARG A 151 -4.03 -1.00 41.90
C ARG A 151 -4.17 -0.71 40.41
N CYS A 152 -4.54 0.51 40.06
CA CYS A 152 -4.40 1.03 38.69
C CYS A 152 -3.16 1.93 38.62
N TYR A 153 -2.34 1.74 37.59
CA TYR A 153 -1.11 2.49 37.35
C TYR A 153 -0.89 2.67 35.85
N TYR A 154 0.10 3.46 35.45
CA TYR A 154 0.47 3.59 34.04
C TYR A 154 1.90 3.12 33.76
N GLU A 155 2.08 2.42 32.64
CA GLU A 155 3.39 2.14 32.05
C GLU A 155 3.74 3.27 31.08
N ILE A 156 5.02 3.62 31.00
CA ILE A 156 5.53 4.64 30.09
C ILE A 156 6.14 3.97 28.87
N ASN A 157 5.74 4.39 27.67
CA ASN A 157 6.50 4.14 26.45
C ASN A 157 7.34 5.38 26.13
N PRO A 158 8.67 5.37 26.37
CA PRO A 158 9.51 6.53 26.18
C PRO A 158 9.82 6.81 24.70
N PHE A 159 9.44 5.92 23.78
CA PHE A 159 9.79 5.98 22.35
C PHE A 159 8.68 6.63 21.50
N TYR A 160 7.58 7.06 22.11
CA TYR A 160 6.47 7.70 21.42
C TYR A 160 5.76 8.73 22.32
N VAL A 161 4.75 9.41 21.79
CA VAL A 161 4.12 10.59 22.43
C VAL A 161 2.68 10.40 22.88
N ASP A 162 2.25 11.24 23.81
CA ASP A 162 0.87 11.32 24.30
C ASP A 162 0.00 12.21 23.38
N ASN A 163 -0.53 11.62 22.30
CA ASN A 163 -1.36 12.32 21.31
C ASN A 163 -2.74 12.77 21.83
N LEU A 164 -3.09 12.48 23.10
CA LEU A 164 -4.30 12.99 23.72
C LEU A 164 -4.10 14.36 24.37
N ASP A 165 -2.87 14.81 24.59
CA ASP A 165 -2.57 16.11 25.22
C ASP A 165 -2.28 17.17 24.15
N ALA A 166 -3.09 18.23 24.12
CA ALA A 166 -2.96 19.32 23.14
C ALA A 166 -1.64 20.08 23.23
N GLU A 167 -0.99 20.12 24.40
CA GLU A 167 0.31 20.78 24.56
C GLU A 167 1.45 19.92 23.99
N VAL A 168 1.29 18.59 23.99
CA VAL A 168 2.26 17.66 23.39
C VAL A 168 2.20 17.79 21.86
N VAL A 169 1.01 17.85 21.27
CA VAL A 169 0.85 18.06 19.82
C VAL A 169 1.33 19.45 19.41
N ALA A 170 1.06 20.49 20.20
CA ALA A 170 1.56 21.84 19.91
C ALA A 170 3.10 21.87 19.84
N GLU A 171 3.76 21.10 20.71
CA GLU A 171 5.22 20.96 20.67
C GLU A 171 5.69 20.18 19.43
N PHE A 172 4.97 19.14 18.99
CA PHE A 172 5.23 18.46 17.72
C PHE A 172 5.18 19.44 16.54
N ILE A 173 4.10 20.22 16.42
CA ILE A 173 3.96 21.26 15.39
C ILE A 173 5.12 22.26 15.46
N ARG A 174 5.53 22.67 16.66
CA ARG A 174 6.63 23.62 16.85
C ARG A 174 7.98 23.10 16.35
N VAL A 175 8.29 21.82 16.61
CA VAL A 175 9.61 21.24 16.25
C VAL A 175 9.69 20.74 14.81
N THR A 176 8.55 20.48 14.16
CA THR A 176 8.51 20.02 12.76
C THR A 176 7.93 21.08 11.83
N HIS A 177 6.61 21.30 11.88
CA HIS A 177 5.86 22.12 10.92
C HIS A 177 6.34 23.59 10.92
N GLU A 178 6.38 24.20 12.11
CA GLU A 178 6.83 25.59 12.29
C GLU A 178 8.31 25.74 11.93
N PHE A 179 9.14 24.73 12.24
CA PHE A 179 10.55 24.73 11.87
C PHE A 179 10.74 24.80 10.35
N TYR A 180 10.05 23.94 9.60
CA TYR A 180 10.09 23.96 8.14
C TYR A 180 9.60 25.29 7.57
N TYR A 181 8.44 25.77 8.03
CA TYR A 181 7.85 27.02 7.54
C TYR A 181 8.77 28.23 7.74
N ARG A 182 9.46 28.30 8.88
CA ARG A 182 10.39 29.40 9.18
C ARG A 182 11.73 29.31 8.43
N THR A 183 12.16 28.11 8.09
CA THR A 183 13.51 27.85 7.56
C THR A 183 13.55 27.79 6.04
N ILE A 184 12.44 27.40 5.39
CA ILE A 184 12.32 27.40 3.94
C ILE A 184 12.22 28.86 3.44
N PRO A 185 13.01 29.26 2.42
CA PRO A 185 12.91 30.58 1.80
C PRO A 185 11.50 30.88 1.26
N GLU A 186 11.04 32.12 1.43
CA GLU A 186 9.68 32.56 1.08
C GLU A 186 9.30 32.25 -0.38
N GLU A 187 10.25 32.40 -1.31
CA GLU A 187 10.04 32.12 -2.72
C GLU A 187 9.80 30.64 -3.05
N LEU A 188 10.25 29.73 -2.17
CA LEU A 188 10.10 28.29 -2.29
C LEU A 188 8.88 27.75 -1.55
N LEU A 189 8.39 28.45 -0.51
CA LEU A 189 7.20 28.04 0.26
C LEU A 189 5.98 27.77 -0.64
N LYS A 190 5.80 28.55 -1.70
CA LYS A 190 4.70 28.39 -2.67
C LYS A 190 4.78 27.09 -3.51
N HIS A 191 5.93 26.42 -3.52
CA HIS A 191 6.16 25.15 -4.23
C HIS A 191 5.94 23.94 -3.33
N LEU A 192 5.75 24.16 -2.03
CA LEU A 192 5.38 23.13 -1.09
C LEU A 192 3.85 23.10 -0.96
N LYS A 193 3.25 21.94 -1.24
CA LYS A 193 1.80 21.78 -1.21
C LYS A 193 1.26 21.58 0.20
N GLY A 194 2.05 20.96 1.07
CA GLY A 194 1.68 20.72 2.45
C GLY A 194 2.42 19.55 3.07
N ILE A 195 1.75 18.86 4.00
CA ILE A 195 2.32 17.87 4.91
C ILE A 195 1.56 16.55 4.82
N PHE A 196 2.33 15.46 4.91
CA PHE A 196 1.83 14.11 5.14
C PHE A 196 2.09 13.72 6.60
N SER A 197 1.04 13.31 7.31
CA SER A 197 1.13 12.70 8.65
C SER A 197 0.83 11.21 8.56
N ASP A 198 1.74 10.38 9.04
CA ASP A 198 1.78 8.94 8.80
C ASP A 198 1.51 8.15 10.08
N GLU A 199 0.38 7.46 10.09
CA GLU A 199 -0.03 6.52 11.13
C GLU A 199 0.04 7.02 12.60
N PRO A 200 -0.37 8.27 12.91
CA PRO A 200 -0.44 8.71 14.29
C PRO A 200 -1.40 7.81 15.08
N GLN A 201 -1.07 7.53 16.34
CA GLN A 201 -1.73 6.47 17.10
C GLN A 201 -1.88 6.79 18.60
N LEU A 202 -2.82 6.11 19.26
CA LEU A 202 -3.09 6.22 20.70
C LEU A 202 -2.44 5.11 21.51
N SER A 203 -2.83 3.85 21.28
CA SER A 203 -2.25 2.68 21.93
C SER A 203 -2.31 1.46 21.02
N ARG A 204 -1.25 0.65 21.01
CA ARG A 204 -1.23 -0.69 20.39
C ARG A 204 -0.91 -1.79 21.41
N LYS A 205 -1.04 -1.46 22.70
CA LYS A 205 -0.71 -2.34 23.84
C LYS A 205 -1.79 -2.22 24.93
N GLY A 206 -3.06 -2.37 24.53
CA GLY A 206 -4.21 -2.36 25.42
C GLY A 206 -4.70 -0.95 25.79
N LEU A 207 -5.20 -0.81 27.02
CA LEU A 207 -5.83 0.42 27.53
C LEU A 207 -4.85 1.61 27.54
N LEU A 208 -5.33 2.79 27.14
CA LEU A 208 -4.56 4.04 27.11
C LEU A 208 -4.68 4.83 28.42
N TRP A 209 -3.70 5.68 28.69
CA TRP A 209 -3.74 6.66 29.78
C TRP A 209 -3.17 8.00 29.32
N SER A 210 -3.70 9.09 29.86
CA SER A 210 -3.13 10.44 29.72
C SER A 210 -3.50 11.27 30.93
N PHE A 211 -2.63 12.22 31.29
CA PHE A 211 -2.89 13.12 32.43
C PHE A 211 -4.05 14.09 32.18
N THR A 212 -4.47 14.27 30.93
CA THR A 212 -5.62 15.12 30.59
C THR A 212 -6.98 14.43 30.80
N LEU A 213 -7.02 13.10 30.96
CA LEU A 213 -8.27 12.33 30.91
C LEU A 213 -9.24 12.69 32.03
N GLU A 214 -8.77 12.90 33.26
CA GLU A 214 -9.64 13.18 34.41
C GLU A 214 -10.41 14.50 34.22
N GLU A 215 -9.71 15.56 33.82
CA GLU A 215 -10.32 16.86 33.55
C GLU A 215 -11.25 16.79 32.33
N ALA A 216 -10.79 16.19 31.23
CA ALA A 216 -11.58 16.07 30.01
C ALA A 216 -12.88 15.26 30.23
N TYR A 217 -12.82 14.19 31.04
CA TYR A 217 -13.98 13.38 31.39
C TYR A 217 -14.99 14.14 32.23
N TRP A 218 -14.52 14.93 33.21
CA TRP A 218 -15.38 15.83 33.98
C TRP A 218 -16.04 16.90 33.09
N GLN A 219 -15.32 17.50 32.15
CA GLN A 219 -15.87 18.51 31.25
C GLN A 219 -16.91 17.92 30.29
N ALA A 220 -16.67 16.71 29.77
CA ALA A 220 -17.56 16.07 28.81
C ALA A 220 -18.84 15.51 29.44
N TYR A 221 -18.76 14.97 30.66
CA TYR A 221 -19.85 14.18 31.25
C TYR A 221 -20.29 14.63 32.65
N HIS A 222 -19.57 15.56 33.29
CA HIS A 222 -19.77 15.96 34.69
C HIS A 222 -19.77 14.77 35.67
N ARG A 223 -18.87 13.81 35.41
CA ARG A 223 -18.62 12.61 36.22
C ARG A 223 -17.13 12.54 36.53
N GLU A 224 -16.77 12.00 37.69
CA GLU A 224 -15.37 11.79 38.06
C GLU A 224 -14.84 10.50 37.42
N LEU A 225 -13.68 10.54 36.78
CA LEU A 225 -13.10 9.37 36.10
C LEU A 225 -12.63 8.30 37.09
N LEU A 226 -11.92 8.69 38.16
CA LEU A 226 -11.30 7.72 39.06
C LEU A 226 -12.30 6.76 39.71
N PRO A 227 -13.46 7.19 40.23
CA PRO A 227 -14.46 6.26 40.78
C PRO A 227 -15.01 5.25 39.76
N GLU A 228 -14.98 5.57 38.47
CA GLU A 228 -15.52 4.73 37.39
C GLU A 228 -14.45 3.92 36.66
N LEU A 229 -13.17 4.23 36.85
CA LEU A 229 -12.07 3.64 36.09
C LEU A 229 -12.09 2.09 36.09
N PRO A 230 -12.38 1.39 37.21
CA PRO A 230 -12.44 -0.07 37.19
C PRO A 230 -13.56 -0.65 36.30
N MET A 231 -14.61 0.13 36.01
CA MET A 231 -15.68 -0.31 35.11
C MET A 231 -15.19 -0.56 33.67
N LEU A 232 -14.05 0.03 33.29
CA LEU A 232 -13.42 -0.20 31.99
C LEU A 232 -13.05 -1.68 31.78
N PHE A 233 -12.72 -2.42 32.85
CA PHE A 233 -12.20 -3.80 32.76
C PHE A 233 -12.80 -4.82 33.75
N LEU A 234 -13.56 -4.43 34.78
CA LEU A 234 -14.15 -5.35 35.78
C LEU A 234 -15.58 -5.84 35.47
N GLY A 235 -16.27 -5.28 34.47
CA GLY A 235 -17.64 -5.73 34.11
C GLY A 235 -18.71 -5.44 35.18
N MET A 236 -18.55 -4.35 35.93
CA MET A 236 -19.49 -3.84 36.95
C MET A 236 -20.80 -3.29 36.33
N GLU A 237 -21.82 -3.06 37.16
CA GLU A 237 -23.00 -2.29 36.74
C GLU A 237 -22.57 -0.90 36.19
N GLY A 238 -23.11 -0.51 35.03
CA GLY A 238 -22.75 0.74 34.36
C GLY A 238 -21.49 0.67 33.46
N SER A 239 -20.81 -0.49 33.38
CA SER A 239 -19.57 -0.61 32.59
C SER A 239 -19.75 -0.35 31.10
N ASP A 240 -20.88 -0.76 30.51
CA ASP A 240 -21.15 -0.50 29.09
C ASP A 240 -21.19 1.01 28.80
N GLY A 241 -21.93 1.77 29.61
CA GLY A 241 -21.99 3.22 29.52
C GLY A 241 -20.64 3.88 29.79
N MET A 242 -19.88 3.40 30.77
CA MET A 242 -18.53 3.92 31.04
C MET A 242 -17.60 3.69 29.84
N ARG A 243 -17.55 2.49 29.26
CA ARG A 243 -16.71 2.18 28.10
C ARG A 243 -17.06 3.03 26.89
N ILE A 244 -18.35 3.20 26.61
CA ILE A 244 -18.80 4.09 25.51
C ILE A 244 -18.32 5.52 25.77
N ARG A 245 -18.52 6.08 26.98
CA ARG A 245 -18.05 7.42 27.31
C ARG A 245 -16.53 7.55 27.18
N PHE A 246 -15.78 6.58 27.70
CA PHE A 246 -14.32 6.61 27.68
C PHE A 246 -13.77 6.60 26.25
N TRP A 247 -14.20 5.66 25.40
CA TRP A 247 -13.69 5.56 24.03
C TRP A 247 -14.18 6.67 23.11
N LYS A 248 -15.41 7.15 23.32
CA LYS A 248 -15.91 8.35 22.65
C LYS A 248 -15.07 9.57 22.99
N LEU A 249 -14.74 9.77 24.27
CA LEU A 249 -13.88 10.87 24.70
C LEU A 249 -12.46 10.74 24.13
N ALA A 250 -11.86 9.55 24.17
CA ALA A 250 -10.52 9.31 23.63
C ALA A 250 -10.47 9.62 22.12
N ALA A 251 -11.45 9.15 21.35
CA ALA A 251 -11.57 9.45 19.92
C ALA A 251 -11.73 10.97 19.68
N ARG A 252 -12.57 11.65 20.47
CA ARG A 252 -12.78 13.10 20.37
C ARG A 252 -11.52 13.91 20.68
N LEU A 253 -10.83 13.56 21.76
CA LEU A 253 -9.57 14.20 22.14
C LEU A 253 -8.50 13.99 21.07
N PHE A 254 -8.35 12.78 20.54
CA PHE A 254 -7.37 12.55 19.48
C PHE A 254 -7.70 13.35 18.21
N SER A 255 -8.97 13.36 17.81
CA SER A 255 -9.46 14.11 16.65
C SER A 255 -9.30 15.62 16.78
N VAL A 256 -9.50 16.19 17.97
CA VAL A 256 -9.34 17.64 18.18
C VAL A 256 -7.88 18.01 18.44
N ASN A 257 -7.20 17.32 19.35
CA ASN A 257 -5.88 17.72 19.82
C ASN A 257 -4.80 17.42 18.79
N PHE A 258 -4.89 16.28 18.10
CA PHE A 258 -3.94 15.93 17.06
C PHE A 258 -4.39 16.48 15.70
N MET A 259 -5.49 15.95 15.17
CA MET A 259 -5.87 16.21 13.78
C MET A 259 -6.32 17.65 13.53
N LYS A 260 -7.25 18.19 14.32
CA LYS A 260 -7.74 19.55 14.12
C LYS A 260 -6.64 20.59 14.33
N GLN A 261 -5.77 20.42 15.32
CA GLN A 261 -4.70 21.38 15.60
C GLN A 261 -3.71 21.49 14.42
N ILE A 262 -3.32 20.36 13.82
CA ILE A 262 -2.47 20.33 12.62
C ILE A 262 -3.24 20.90 11.42
N HIS A 263 -4.51 20.55 11.25
CA HIS A 263 -5.36 21.09 10.18
C HIS A 263 -5.45 22.61 10.22
N ASP A 264 -5.80 23.17 11.38
CA ASP A 264 -5.93 24.61 11.59
C ASP A 264 -4.60 25.31 11.30
N TRP A 265 -3.48 24.77 11.82
CA TRP A 265 -2.16 25.32 11.54
C TRP A 265 -1.84 25.28 10.04
N CYS A 266 -2.15 24.20 9.33
CA CYS A 266 -1.94 24.12 7.89
C CYS A 266 -2.79 25.14 7.10
N GLU A 267 -4.08 25.27 7.42
CA GLU A 267 -4.98 26.26 6.81
C GLU A 267 -4.48 27.69 7.02
N GLU A 268 -4.03 28.04 8.23
CA GLU A 268 -3.49 29.37 8.55
C GLU A 268 -2.24 29.73 7.72
N HIS A 269 -1.48 28.72 7.29
CA HIS A 269 -0.24 28.88 6.51
C HIS A 269 -0.42 28.59 5.01
N GLY A 270 -1.65 28.28 4.56
CA GLY A 270 -1.96 27.98 3.17
C GLY A 270 -1.44 26.63 2.67
N TRP A 271 -1.22 25.68 3.59
CA TRP A 271 -0.75 24.32 3.32
C TRP A 271 -1.89 23.31 3.41
N MET A 272 -1.74 22.19 2.72
CA MET A 272 -2.64 21.05 2.82
C MET A 272 -2.13 20.02 3.83
N LEU A 273 -3.06 19.25 4.38
CA LEU A 273 -2.81 18.12 5.28
C LEU A 273 -3.35 16.86 4.61
N THR A 274 -2.50 15.86 4.45
CA THR A 274 -2.84 14.52 3.97
C THR A 274 -2.16 13.47 4.85
N GLY A 275 -2.51 12.21 4.69
CA GLY A 275 -2.08 11.15 5.59
C GLY A 275 -3.15 10.10 5.83
N HIS A 276 -2.86 9.19 6.75
CA HIS A 276 -3.78 8.16 7.26
C HIS A 276 -3.36 7.75 8.67
N HIS A 277 -4.18 6.94 9.33
CA HIS A 277 -3.89 6.42 10.66
C HIS A 277 -3.52 4.94 10.62
N VAL A 278 -3.00 4.44 11.74
CA VAL A 278 -2.66 3.01 11.89
C VAL A 278 -3.93 2.17 12.09
N LEU A 279 -3.97 0.95 11.55
CA LEU A 279 -4.93 -0.11 11.92
C LEU A 279 -6.42 0.22 11.72
N GLU A 280 -6.78 0.81 10.58
CA GLU A 280 -8.11 1.37 10.30
C GLU A 280 -9.17 0.33 9.90
N GLU A 281 -8.80 -0.93 9.64
CA GLU A 281 -9.56 -1.86 8.81
C GLU A 281 -10.70 -2.59 9.53
N SER A 282 -10.66 -2.67 10.86
CA SER A 282 -11.63 -3.41 11.67
C SER A 282 -12.08 -2.62 12.90
N CYS A 283 -13.21 -3.03 13.51
CA CYS A 283 -13.65 -2.44 14.78
C CYS A 283 -12.64 -2.71 15.91
N GLN A 284 -12.00 -3.88 15.91
CA GLN A 284 -10.98 -4.24 16.90
C GLN A 284 -9.75 -3.35 16.74
N SER A 285 -9.16 -3.37 15.55
CA SER A 285 -7.84 -2.81 15.28
C SER A 285 -7.81 -1.29 15.49
N GLN A 286 -8.90 -0.60 15.14
CA GLN A 286 -8.99 0.85 15.26
C GLN A 286 -9.35 1.34 16.67
N LEU A 287 -9.88 0.48 17.54
CA LEU A 287 -10.43 0.90 18.83
C LEU A 287 -9.35 1.42 19.76
N SER A 288 -8.30 0.63 20.01
CA SER A 288 -7.21 1.03 20.89
C SER A 288 -6.25 2.01 20.23
N SER A 289 -6.09 1.92 18.90
CA SER A 289 -5.20 2.75 18.11
C SER A 289 -5.75 4.15 17.80
N ASN A 290 -7.07 4.29 17.63
CA ASN A 290 -7.71 5.55 17.18
C ASN A 290 -8.95 5.95 18.00
N GLY A 291 -9.55 5.03 18.77
CA GLY A 291 -10.88 5.19 19.36
C GLY A 291 -12.00 5.06 18.32
N ALA A 292 -11.98 5.90 17.29
CA ALA A 292 -12.78 5.83 16.07
C ALA A 292 -12.05 6.54 14.92
N ILE A 293 -12.01 5.94 13.72
CA ILE A 293 -11.23 6.52 12.61
C ILE A 293 -11.96 7.62 11.83
N MET A 294 -13.25 7.46 11.55
CA MET A 294 -14.00 8.39 10.68
C MET A 294 -13.99 9.85 11.17
N PRO A 295 -14.08 10.15 12.49
CA PRO A 295 -13.94 11.52 12.99
C PRO A 295 -12.57 12.14 12.73
N GLN A 296 -11.52 11.34 12.56
CA GLN A 296 -10.18 11.83 12.23
C GLN A 296 -10.14 12.36 10.79
N TYR A 297 -10.76 11.63 9.85
CA TYR A 297 -10.73 11.94 8.42
C TYR A 297 -11.26 13.33 8.06
N GLN A 298 -12.18 13.90 8.86
CA GLN A 298 -12.79 15.20 8.57
C GLN A 298 -11.78 16.35 8.50
N TYR A 299 -10.65 16.23 9.21
CA TYR A 299 -9.64 17.28 9.31
C TYR A 299 -8.50 17.14 8.28
N TYR A 300 -8.45 16.06 7.50
CA TYR A 300 -7.55 16.04 6.35
C TYR A 300 -8.13 16.86 5.20
N HIS A 301 -7.27 17.59 4.50
CA HIS A 301 -7.61 18.20 3.22
C HIS A 301 -7.72 17.14 2.12
N ILE A 302 -6.86 16.12 2.19
CA ILE A 302 -6.87 14.91 1.37
C ILE A 302 -6.75 13.72 2.33
N PRO A 303 -7.85 13.17 2.86
CA PRO A 303 -7.79 12.00 3.72
C PRO A 303 -7.29 10.79 2.94
N GLY A 304 -6.57 9.89 3.60
CA GLY A 304 -6.08 8.66 3.01
C GLY A 304 -6.27 7.44 3.90
N MET A 305 -5.88 6.29 3.35
CA MET A 305 -5.72 5.01 4.04
C MET A 305 -4.45 4.34 3.51
N ASP A 306 -4.01 3.25 4.11
CA ASP A 306 -3.02 2.36 3.54
C ASP A 306 -3.61 1.01 3.10
N HIS A 307 -3.02 0.43 2.06
CA HIS A 307 -3.29 -0.95 1.63
C HIS A 307 -2.00 -1.59 1.14
N LEU A 308 -1.41 -2.41 2.00
CA LEU A 308 -0.11 -3.04 1.78
C LEU A 308 -0.27 -4.50 1.31
N CYS A 309 0.83 -5.09 0.86
CA CYS A 309 0.92 -6.47 0.34
C CYS A 309 0.10 -6.73 -0.94
N ARG A 310 0.36 -7.87 -1.60
CA ARG A 310 -0.39 -8.33 -2.78
C ARG A 310 -1.68 -9.06 -2.39
N THR A 311 -2.65 -8.32 -1.84
CA THR A 311 -3.94 -8.82 -1.35
C THR A 311 -5.12 -7.97 -1.84
N GLU A 312 -6.34 -8.49 -1.72
CA GLU A 312 -7.57 -7.73 -2.01
C GLU A 312 -7.75 -6.60 -0.97
N PRO A 313 -7.96 -5.33 -1.38
CA PRO A 313 -8.23 -4.23 -0.46
C PRO A 313 -9.50 -4.41 0.38
N SER A 314 -9.46 -3.97 1.64
CA SER A 314 -10.61 -4.04 2.54
C SER A 314 -11.73 -3.09 2.10
N PRO A 315 -12.92 -3.59 1.70
CA PRO A 315 -14.03 -2.72 1.33
C PRO A 315 -14.58 -1.96 2.54
N VAL A 316 -14.38 -2.45 3.77
CA VAL A 316 -14.78 -1.73 4.98
C VAL A 316 -13.91 -0.49 5.19
N ALA A 317 -12.58 -0.63 5.08
CA ALA A 317 -11.65 0.49 5.22
C ALA A 317 -11.93 1.59 4.17
N MET A 318 -12.07 1.18 2.91
CA MET A 318 -12.41 2.08 1.80
C MET A 318 -13.75 2.79 2.02
N THR A 319 -14.80 2.07 2.44
CA THR A 319 -16.11 2.68 2.69
C THR A 319 -16.07 3.64 3.88
N GLN A 320 -15.36 3.34 4.97
CA GLN A 320 -15.17 4.30 6.08
C GLN A 320 -14.53 5.61 5.58
N LEU A 321 -13.41 5.49 4.86
CA LEU A 321 -12.67 6.63 4.32
C LEU A 321 -13.53 7.46 3.37
N MET A 322 -14.15 6.82 2.37
CA MET A 322 -14.99 7.51 1.40
C MET A 322 -16.21 8.18 2.04
N SER A 323 -16.80 7.55 3.05
CA SER A 323 -17.95 8.11 3.77
C SER A 323 -17.58 9.42 4.45
N ALA A 324 -16.54 9.42 5.28
CA ALA A 324 -16.12 10.62 6.00
C ALA A 324 -15.60 11.70 5.05
N ALA A 325 -14.82 11.32 4.03
CA ALA A 325 -14.30 12.23 3.03
C ALA A 325 -15.43 12.97 2.29
N MET A 326 -16.44 12.24 1.80
CA MET A 326 -17.55 12.85 1.06
C MET A 326 -18.48 13.65 1.97
N GLN A 327 -18.74 13.17 3.19
CA GLN A 327 -19.54 13.91 4.19
C GLN A 327 -18.87 15.23 4.57
N ALA A 328 -17.53 15.29 4.60
CA ALA A 328 -16.74 16.50 4.82
C ALA A 328 -16.45 17.31 3.53
N GLY A 329 -17.02 16.93 2.38
CA GLY A 329 -16.87 17.66 1.11
C GLY A 329 -15.48 17.53 0.46
N ARG A 330 -14.71 16.50 0.79
CA ARG A 330 -13.36 16.25 0.23
C ARG A 330 -13.48 15.63 -1.16
N LYS A 331 -12.73 16.18 -2.12
CA LYS A 331 -12.70 15.71 -3.51
C LYS A 331 -11.62 14.66 -3.77
N GLN A 332 -10.47 14.81 -3.12
CA GLN A 332 -9.36 13.89 -3.29
C GLN A 332 -9.27 12.97 -2.08
N VAL A 333 -9.04 11.69 -2.36
CA VAL A 333 -8.90 10.63 -1.36
C VAL A 333 -7.70 9.80 -1.74
N LEU A 334 -6.71 9.74 -0.85
CA LEU A 334 -5.41 9.12 -1.06
C LEU A 334 -5.41 7.65 -0.63
N THR A 335 -4.52 6.86 -1.21
CA THR A 335 -4.12 5.56 -0.65
C THR A 335 -2.61 5.42 -0.70
N GLU A 336 -1.98 5.11 0.42
CA GLU A 336 -0.67 4.47 0.41
C GLU A 336 -0.84 3.02 -0.06
N SER A 337 -0.11 2.61 -1.09
CA SER A 337 -0.20 1.25 -1.62
C SER A 337 1.13 0.75 -2.15
N PHE A 338 1.24 -0.57 -2.32
CA PHE A 338 2.36 -1.30 -2.96
C PHE A 338 3.53 -1.67 -2.04
N ALA A 339 3.53 -1.22 -0.79
CA ALA A 339 4.47 -1.73 0.21
C ALA A 339 4.34 -3.25 0.36
N LEU A 340 5.41 -3.91 0.79
CA LEU A 340 5.46 -5.36 1.01
C LEU A 340 5.12 -6.24 -0.20
N SER A 341 4.98 -5.67 -1.40
CA SER A 341 4.56 -6.43 -2.58
C SER A 341 5.69 -7.28 -3.19
N GLY A 342 6.93 -7.05 -2.78
CA GLY A 342 8.12 -7.71 -3.30
C GLY A 342 8.55 -7.22 -4.67
N TRP A 343 9.77 -7.58 -5.07
CA TRP A 343 10.39 -7.15 -6.33
C TRP A 343 9.66 -7.63 -7.59
N ASN A 344 8.80 -8.65 -7.50
CA ASN A 344 8.05 -9.23 -8.62
C ASN A 344 6.72 -8.51 -8.93
N PHE A 345 6.50 -7.32 -8.37
CA PHE A 345 5.22 -6.66 -8.53
C PHE A 345 5.12 -5.98 -9.89
N ASN A 346 4.42 -6.63 -10.82
CA ASN A 346 4.28 -6.17 -12.19
C ASN A 346 3.12 -5.18 -12.37
N PHE A 347 3.00 -4.56 -13.55
CA PHE A 347 1.96 -3.57 -13.83
C PHE A 347 0.53 -4.15 -13.78
N SER A 348 0.33 -5.43 -14.07
CA SER A 348 -0.97 -6.09 -13.89
C SER A 348 -1.36 -6.16 -12.41
N GLY A 349 -0.41 -6.49 -11.53
CA GLY A 349 -0.59 -6.48 -10.08
C GLY A 349 -0.90 -5.08 -9.55
N MET A 350 -0.10 -4.08 -9.93
CA MET A 350 -0.33 -2.68 -9.53
C MET A 350 -1.70 -2.18 -9.97
N LYS A 351 -2.07 -2.45 -11.23
CA LYS A 351 -3.37 -2.09 -11.79
C LYS A 351 -4.51 -2.78 -11.05
N TRP A 352 -4.44 -4.10 -10.88
CA TRP A 352 -5.45 -4.88 -10.18
C TRP A 352 -5.68 -4.39 -8.76
N MET A 353 -4.62 -4.05 -8.03
CA MET A 353 -4.76 -3.63 -6.64
C MET A 353 -5.38 -2.23 -6.54
N TYR A 354 -4.89 -1.26 -7.31
CA TYR A 354 -5.39 0.12 -7.22
C TYR A 354 -6.77 0.31 -7.88
N GLN A 355 -7.09 -0.42 -8.96
CA GLN A 355 -8.39 -0.28 -9.62
C GLN A 355 -9.57 -0.69 -8.73
N GLN A 356 -9.37 -1.60 -7.79
CA GLN A 356 -10.41 -1.98 -6.82
C GLN A 356 -10.73 -0.80 -5.91
N GLN A 357 -9.72 -0.01 -5.56
CA GLN A 357 -9.86 1.20 -4.76
C GLN A 357 -10.50 2.33 -5.56
N LEU A 358 -10.12 2.51 -6.83
CA LEU A 358 -10.81 3.39 -7.79
C LEU A 358 -12.31 3.03 -7.91
N ALA A 359 -12.65 1.74 -7.91
CA ALA A 359 -14.04 1.28 -7.98
C ALA A 359 -14.86 1.59 -6.72
N HIS A 360 -14.22 1.82 -5.57
CA HIS A 360 -14.88 2.31 -4.35
C HIS A 360 -14.83 3.83 -4.21
N GLY A 361 -14.01 4.52 -5.02
CA GLY A 361 -13.99 5.99 -5.12
C GLY A 361 -12.68 6.66 -4.68
N VAL A 362 -11.73 5.91 -4.12
CA VAL A 362 -10.35 6.39 -3.85
C VAL A 362 -9.75 6.85 -5.16
N ASN A 363 -9.04 7.99 -5.18
CA ASN A 363 -8.73 8.66 -6.45
C ASN A 363 -7.36 9.35 -6.53
N LEU A 364 -6.51 9.17 -5.53
CA LEU A 364 -5.11 9.57 -5.56
C LEU A 364 -4.23 8.44 -5.01
N LEU A 365 -3.17 8.09 -5.73
CA LEU A 365 -2.28 6.99 -5.34
C LEU A 365 -0.99 7.56 -4.73
N CYS A 366 -0.58 7.00 -3.60
CA CYS A 366 0.74 7.12 -3.01
C CYS A 366 1.49 5.78 -3.12
N PRO A 367 2.31 5.58 -4.16
CA PRO A 367 3.16 4.40 -4.26
C PRO A 367 4.21 4.34 -3.15
N HIS A 368 4.19 3.27 -2.36
CA HIS A 368 5.27 2.88 -1.45
C HIS A 368 6.18 1.86 -2.17
N LEU A 369 7.42 2.17 -2.54
CA LEU A 369 8.18 3.42 -2.31
C LEU A 369 9.17 3.70 -3.47
N GLN A 370 9.73 4.91 -3.56
CA GLN A 370 10.97 5.20 -4.32
C GLN A 370 12.13 5.37 -3.35
N GLY A 371 13.16 4.54 -3.45
CA GLY A 371 14.38 4.72 -2.65
C GLY A 371 15.27 5.79 -3.28
N TYR A 372 15.89 6.65 -2.48
CA TYR A 372 16.98 7.48 -2.98
C TYR A 372 18.17 6.63 -3.45
N SER A 373 18.42 5.53 -2.72
CA SER A 373 19.41 4.49 -3.00
C SER A 373 18.91 3.11 -2.55
N LEU A 374 19.44 2.06 -3.17
CA LEU A 374 19.24 0.65 -2.81
C LEU A 374 20.37 0.06 -1.95
N ARG A 375 21.37 0.86 -1.54
CA ARG A 375 22.54 0.40 -0.78
C ARG A 375 22.16 -0.37 0.50
N GLY A 376 22.85 -1.47 0.78
CA GLY A 376 22.80 -2.16 2.05
C GLY A 376 21.41 -2.66 2.41
N LEU A 377 20.92 -2.30 3.60
CA LEU A 377 19.58 -2.63 4.08
C LEU A 377 18.43 -2.10 3.18
N ARG A 378 18.66 -1.04 2.41
CA ARG A 378 17.62 -0.27 1.69
C ARG A 378 16.91 -1.07 0.61
N LYS A 379 17.60 -1.99 -0.08
CA LYS A 379 16.98 -2.92 -1.05
C LYS A 379 16.05 -3.97 -0.42
N ARG A 380 16.00 -4.06 0.92
CA ARG A 380 15.16 -5.00 1.68
C ARG A 380 14.05 -4.27 2.45
N ASP A 381 14.01 -2.95 2.39
CA ASP A 381 13.07 -2.08 3.08
C ASP A 381 11.68 -2.15 2.42
N TYR A 382 10.84 -3.05 2.93
CA TYR A 382 9.48 -3.38 2.46
C TYR A 382 9.33 -3.27 0.92
N PRO A 383 10.12 -4.05 0.15
CA PRO A 383 10.27 -3.89 -1.30
C PRO A 383 8.96 -4.10 -2.06
N ALA A 384 8.84 -3.64 -3.32
CA ALA A 384 9.89 -3.10 -4.18
C ALA A 384 10.13 -1.60 -4.07
N SER A 385 11.35 -1.15 -4.40
CA SER A 385 11.53 0.23 -4.83
C SER A 385 11.01 0.39 -6.26
N LEU A 386 9.98 1.20 -6.45
CA LEU A 386 9.31 1.50 -7.72
C LEU A 386 9.92 2.74 -8.37
N PHE A 387 11.24 2.71 -8.60
CA PHE A 387 12.00 3.87 -9.08
C PHE A 387 13.00 3.56 -10.18
N VAL A 388 13.89 4.52 -10.47
CA VAL A 388 14.91 4.50 -11.55
C VAL A 388 15.77 3.24 -11.60
N HIS A 389 15.85 2.49 -10.51
CA HIS A 389 16.56 1.21 -10.44
C HIS A 389 15.90 0.10 -11.26
N GLN A 390 14.60 0.23 -11.55
CA GLN A 390 13.83 -0.79 -12.23
C GLN A 390 14.07 -0.76 -13.75
N PRO A 391 14.31 -1.91 -14.40
CA PRO A 391 14.50 -1.94 -15.85
C PRO A 391 13.28 -1.39 -16.64
N TRP A 392 12.08 -1.53 -16.09
CA TRP A 392 10.82 -1.05 -16.67
C TRP A 392 10.53 0.42 -16.39
N TRP A 393 11.42 1.19 -15.74
CA TRP A 393 11.16 2.58 -15.34
C TRP A 393 10.62 3.45 -16.49
N GLY A 394 11.19 3.31 -17.69
CA GLY A 394 10.75 4.05 -18.88
C GLY A 394 9.31 3.76 -19.33
N ASP A 395 8.73 2.64 -18.91
CA ASP A 395 7.36 2.24 -19.24
C ASP A 395 6.33 2.78 -18.22
N TYR A 396 6.78 3.21 -17.05
CA TYR A 396 5.92 3.50 -15.90
C TYR A 396 4.95 4.68 -16.15
N ALA A 397 5.32 5.61 -17.02
CA ALA A 397 4.49 6.75 -17.43
C ALA A 397 3.12 6.34 -18.00
N LYS A 398 3.03 5.16 -18.63
CA LYS A 398 1.76 4.64 -19.16
C LYS A 398 0.78 4.31 -18.04
N LEU A 399 1.25 3.64 -17.00
CA LEU A 399 0.44 3.26 -15.85
C LEU A 399 0.04 4.49 -15.01
N ASN A 400 1.00 5.38 -14.73
CA ASN A 400 0.73 6.62 -13.98
C ASN A 400 -0.23 7.56 -14.72
N GLY A 401 -0.14 7.62 -16.05
CA GLY A 401 -1.10 8.34 -16.88
C GLY A 401 -2.52 7.79 -16.76
N TYR A 402 -2.69 6.46 -16.75
CA TYR A 402 -3.99 5.82 -16.52
C TYR A 402 -4.54 6.18 -15.15
N PHE A 403 -3.76 5.96 -14.09
CA PHE A 403 -4.18 6.27 -12.72
C PHE A 403 -4.58 7.74 -12.57
N GLY A 404 -3.81 8.66 -13.15
CA GLY A 404 -4.14 10.09 -13.11
C GLY A 404 -5.43 10.48 -13.83
N ARG A 405 -5.78 9.80 -14.93
CA ARG A 405 -7.06 10.04 -15.63
C ARG A 405 -8.26 9.54 -14.84
N ALA A 406 -8.17 8.30 -14.34
CA ALA A 406 -9.24 7.71 -13.55
C ALA A 406 -9.47 8.52 -12.27
N GLY A 407 -8.38 8.86 -11.56
CA GLY A 407 -8.41 9.70 -10.37
C GLY A 407 -9.03 11.08 -10.61
N MET A 408 -8.64 11.76 -11.69
CA MET A 408 -9.22 13.06 -12.08
C MET A 408 -10.73 12.98 -12.32
N LEU A 409 -11.20 11.95 -13.04
CA LEU A 409 -12.64 11.77 -13.30
C LEU A 409 -13.43 11.49 -12.02
N LEU A 410 -12.86 10.73 -11.09
CA LEU A 410 -13.50 10.44 -9.81
C LEU A 410 -13.51 11.64 -8.85
N ALA A 411 -12.50 12.51 -8.90
CA ALA A 411 -12.38 13.68 -8.04
C ALA A 411 -13.23 14.87 -8.50
N GLU A 412 -13.40 15.07 -9.82
CA GLU A 412 -14.07 16.25 -10.36
C GLU A 412 -15.56 16.08 -10.65
N GLY A 413 -16.02 14.85 -10.85
CA GLY A 413 -17.45 14.60 -11.06
C GLY A 413 -18.23 14.59 -9.74
N GLU A 414 -19.53 14.90 -9.82
CA GLU A 414 -20.43 14.90 -8.67
C GLU A 414 -20.84 13.46 -8.33
N ALA A 415 -20.64 13.01 -7.10
CA ALA A 415 -21.04 11.68 -6.64
C ALA A 415 -22.39 11.74 -5.89
N SER A 416 -23.18 10.66 -5.95
CA SER A 416 -24.41 10.53 -5.19
C SER A 416 -24.53 9.13 -4.58
N THR A 417 -24.92 9.07 -3.31
CA THR A 417 -24.98 7.83 -2.53
C THR A 417 -26.32 7.74 -1.80
N PRO A 418 -27.25 6.85 -2.22
CA PRO A 418 -28.60 6.83 -1.66
C PRO A 418 -28.73 6.11 -0.31
N VAL A 419 -27.77 5.26 0.07
CA VAL A 419 -27.88 4.39 1.26
C VAL A 419 -26.88 4.78 2.34
N LEU A 420 -27.36 4.92 3.58
CA LEU A 420 -26.55 5.10 4.79
C LEU A 420 -26.58 3.82 5.63
N VAL A 421 -25.44 3.32 6.08
CA VAL A 421 -25.32 2.18 6.99
C VAL A 421 -24.79 2.67 8.33
N ILE A 422 -25.43 2.34 9.45
CA ILE A 422 -24.94 2.76 10.77
C ILE A 422 -23.69 1.96 11.14
N HIS A 423 -22.59 2.63 11.51
CA HIS A 423 -21.36 1.94 11.88
C HIS A 423 -21.48 1.33 13.30
N PRO A 424 -21.13 0.04 13.52
CA PRO A 424 -21.40 -0.65 14.79
C PRO A 424 -20.38 -0.38 15.90
N LEU A 425 -19.41 0.52 15.71
CA LEU A 425 -18.26 0.68 16.61
C LEU A 425 -18.63 0.98 18.06
N SER A 426 -19.68 1.75 18.34
CA SER A 426 -20.11 2.00 19.73
C SER A 426 -20.64 0.75 20.43
N SER A 427 -21.15 -0.23 19.66
CA SER A 427 -21.49 -1.56 20.20
C SER A 427 -20.22 -2.37 20.49
N ALA A 428 -19.18 -2.23 19.66
CA ALA A 428 -17.88 -2.85 19.91
C ALA A 428 -17.18 -2.26 21.15
N TRP A 429 -17.25 -0.94 21.38
CA TRP A 429 -16.72 -0.29 22.59
C TRP A 429 -17.23 -0.92 23.89
N LYS A 430 -18.49 -1.39 23.92
CA LYS A 430 -19.08 -2.06 25.09
C LYS A 430 -18.38 -3.35 25.50
N HIS A 431 -17.62 -4.00 24.60
CA HIS A 431 -16.96 -5.26 24.91
C HIS A 431 -15.47 -5.13 25.16
N TYR A 432 -14.87 -3.97 24.87
CA TYR A 432 -13.44 -3.81 24.99
C TYR A 432 -12.98 -3.55 26.42
N THR A 433 -12.24 -4.52 26.97
CA THR A 433 -11.67 -4.48 28.33
C THR A 433 -10.14 -4.39 28.32
N GLY A 434 -9.52 -4.11 27.17
CA GLY A 434 -8.07 -4.10 26.98
C GLY A 434 -7.50 -5.32 26.24
N ASP A 435 -8.36 -6.28 25.87
CA ASP A 435 -8.01 -7.41 25.00
C ASP A 435 -8.61 -7.22 23.62
N ASP A 436 -7.74 -7.02 22.63
CA ASP A 436 -8.14 -6.88 21.23
C ASP A 436 -8.66 -8.23 20.66
N HIS A 437 -8.37 -9.38 21.29
CA HIS A 437 -8.80 -10.70 20.80
C HIS A 437 -10.23 -11.09 21.21
N GLU A 438 -10.99 -10.18 21.83
CA GLU A 438 -12.37 -10.43 22.23
C GLU A 438 -13.25 -10.78 21.01
N PRO A 439 -13.78 -12.02 20.90
CA PRO A 439 -14.52 -12.47 19.71
C PRO A 439 -15.74 -11.63 19.37
N LYS A 440 -16.35 -10.93 20.35
CA LYS A 440 -17.45 -10.00 20.09
C LYS A 440 -17.05 -8.80 19.22
N LEU A 441 -15.78 -8.37 19.24
CA LEU A 441 -15.30 -7.27 18.39
C LEU A 441 -15.21 -7.68 16.92
N ASP A 442 -14.71 -8.88 16.66
CA ASP A 442 -14.63 -9.47 15.31
C ASP A 442 -16.03 -9.66 14.71
N PHE A 443 -17.02 -10.06 15.52
CA PHE A 443 -18.41 -10.20 15.08
C PHE A 443 -18.95 -8.93 14.39
N TYR A 444 -18.75 -7.76 14.98
CA TYR A 444 -19.23 -6.49 14.40
C TYR A 444 -18.47 -6.13 13.12
N THR A 445 -17.17 -6.41 13.07
CA THR A 445 -16.37 -6.24 11.83
C THR A 445 -16.89 -7.14 10.71
N GLN A 446 -17.10 -8.43 10.98
CA GLN A 446 -17.51 -9.40 9.98
C GLN A 446 -18.93 -9.15 9.46
N THR A 447 -19.85 -8.71 10.32
CA THR A 447 -21.23 -8.37 9.91
C THR A 447 -21.29 -7.08 9.08
N LEU A 448 -20.46 -6.08 9.40
CA LEU A 448 -20.29 -4.89 8.56
C LEU A 448 -19.68 -5.25 7.19
N LEU A 449 -18.64 -6.09 7.17
CA LEU A 449 -18.04 -6.60 5.93
C LEU A 449 -19.06 -7.35 5.06
N ASN A 450 -19.89 -8.20 5.68
CA ASN A 450 -20.95 -8.92 4.97
C ASN A 450 -22.01 -7.97 4.39
N THR A 451 -22.37 -6.92 5.12
CA THR A 451 -23.29 -5.87 4.64
C THR A 451 -22.71 -5.16 3.42
N THR A 452 -21.46 -4.73 3.51
CA THR A 452 -20.70 -4.05 2.43
C THR A 452 -20.68 -4.90 1.17
N ARG A 453 -20.20 -6.15 1.29
CA ARG A 453 -20.09 -7.09 0.16
C ARG A 453 -21.46 -7.41 -0.48
N ALA A 454 -22.52 -7.49 0.33
CA ALA A 454 -23.86 -7.72 -0.18
C ALA A 454 -24.39 -6.54 -1.00
N LEU A 455 -24.12 -5.30 -0.55
CA LEU A 455 -24.47 -4.07 -1.27
C LEU A 455 -23.63 -3.92 -2.55
N ASP A 456 -22.32 -4.19 -2.48
CA ASP A 456 -21.41 -4.16 -3.62
C ASP A 456 -21.81 -5.15 -4.71
N ALA A 457 -22.14 -6.39 -4.34
CA ALA A 457 -22.61 -7.42 -5.28
C ALA A 457 -23.88 -7.03 -6.05
N LEU A 458 -24.67 -6.10 -5.50
CA LEU A 458 -25.89 -5.57 -6.11
C LEU A 458 -25.71 -4.16 -6.70
N GLN A 459 -24.48 -3.65 -6.70
CA GLN A 459 -24.07 -2.32 -7.20
C GLN A 459 -24.85 -1.17 -6.52
N ILE A 460 -25.00 -1.25 -5.19
CA ILE A 460 -25.67 -0.25 -4.38
C ILE A 460 -24.60 0.66 -3.74
N PRO A 461 -24.48 1.93 -4.17
CA PRO A 461 -23.60 2.88 -3.51
C PRO A 461 -24.10 3.13 -2.08
N HIS A 462 -23.19 3.08 -1.11
CA HIS A 462 -23.52 3.25 0.30
C HIS A 462 -22.37 3.92 1.06
N HIS A 463 -22.72 4.64 2.14
CA HIS A 463 -21.77 5.20 3.10
C HIS A 463 -22.07 4.72 4.52
N TYR A 464 -21.12 4.91 5.42
CA TYR A 464 -21.27 4.72 6.85
C TYR A 464 -21.62 6.00 7.59
N ALA A 465 -22.41 5.85 8.65
CA ALA A 465 -22.60 6.87 9.66
C ALA A 465 -21.73 6.55 10.87
N ASP A 466 -20.68 7.34 11.09
CA ASP A 466 -20.04 7.46 12.38
C ASP A 466 -20.93 8.27 13.34
N GLU A 467 -21.04 7.83 14.59
CA GLU A 467 -21.96 8.48 15.53
C GLU A 467 -21.48 9.85 16.01
N GLN A 468 -20.17 10.13 16.02
CA GLN A 468 -19.66 11.47 16.34
C GLN A 468 -19.85 12.43 15.16
N LEU A 469 -19.64 11.96 13.92
CA LEU A 469 -19.94 12.78 12.73
C LEU A 469 -21.46 13.04 12.61
N ALA A 470 -22.30 12.05 12.93
CA ALA A 470 -23.75 12.23 12.98
C ALA A 470 -24.16 13.19 14.11
N GLU A 471 -23.41 13.24 15.21
CA GLU A 471 -23.63 14.22 16.27
C GLU A 471 -23.33 15.64 15.85
N ASP A 472 -22.17 15.84 15.22
CA ASP A 472 -21.69 17.16 14.82
C ASP A 472 -22.47 17.72 13.62
N TYR A 473 -22.83 16.86 12.65
CA TYR A 473 -23.33 17.29 11.34
C TYR A 473 -24.65 16.66 10.91
N GLY A 474 -25.25 15.77 11.72
CA GLY A 474 -26.44 15.03 11.34
C GLY A 474 -27.75 15.81 11.45
N CYS A 475 -28.54 15.81 10.37
CA CYS A 475 -29.88 16.38 10.33
C CYS A 475 -30.85 15.57 9.44
N VAL A 476 -32.14 15.92 9.50
CA VAL A 476 -33.18 15.39 8.60
C VAL A 476 -33.83 16.56 7.87
N GLU A 477 -33.72 16.56 6.55
CA GLU A 477 -34.20 17.65 5.70
C GLU A 477 -34.82 17.08 4.42
N ASN A 478 -35.96 17.64 3.99
CA ASN A 478 -36.67 17.23 2.77
C ASN A 478 -37.02 15.72 2.69
N GLY A 479 -37.17 15.05 3.83
CA GLY A 479 -37.44 13.61 3.88
C GLY A 479 -36.20 12.74 3.74
N GLU A 480 -35.00 13.33 3.68
CA GLU A 480 -33.71 12.65 3.63
C GLU A 480 -32.98 12.81 4.96
N ILE A 481 -32.16 11.81 5.32
CA ILE A 481 -31.19 11.96 6.41
C ILE A 481 -29.89 12.47 5.81
N ARG A 482 -29.27 13.47 6.45
CA ARG A 482 -28.04 14.11 5.97
C ARG A 482 -26.95 14.02 7.02
N ILE A 483 -25.74 13.71 6.58
CA ILE A 483 -24.50 13.79 7.37
C ILE A 483 -23.55 14.70 6.60
N GLY A 484 -23.29 15.89 7.12
CA GLY A 484 -22.49 16.91 6.42
C GLY A 484 -23.06 17.23 5.04
N GLU A 485 -22.25 17.10 4.00
CA GLU A 485 -22.61 17.47 2.62
C GLU A 485 -23.48 16.43 1.89
N VAL A 486 -23.65 15.22 2.45
CA VAL A 486 -24.30 14.10 1.75
C VAL A 486 -25.66 13.77 2.37
N ALA A 487 -26.66 13.58 1.51
CA ALA A 487 -28.01 13.15 1.88
C ALA A 487 -28.30 11.71 1.41
N TYR A 488 -29.13 11.01 2.17
CA TYR A 488 -29.45 9.61 1.98
C TYR A 488 -30.97 9.38 2.05
N GLU A 489 -31.45 8.45 1.21
CA GLU A 489 -32.86 8.11 1.04
C GLU A 489 -33.26 6.84 1.81
N LEU A 490 -32.28 6.04 2.23
CA LEU A 490 -32.47 4.75 2.92
C LEU A 490 -31.41 4.57 4.00
N VAL A 491 -31.82 4.09 5.17
CA VAL A 491 -30.89 3.70 6.25
C VAL A 491 -30.93 2.19 6.47
N ILE A 492 -29.75 1.57 6.58
CA ILE A 492 -29.57 0.20 7.03
C ILE A 492 -28.91 0.24 8.42
N VAL A 493 -29.57 -0.37 9.40
CA VAL A 493 -29.01 -0.65 10.71
C VAL A 493 -28.47 -2.07 10.67
N PRO A 494 -27.13 -2.27 10.66
CA PRO A 494 -26.54 -3.61 10.70
C PRO A 494 -26.75 -4.22 12.09
N GLN A 495 -26.17 -5.39 12.33
CA GLN A 495 -26.24 -6.03 13.64
C GLN A 495 -25.47 -5.19 14.67
N LEU A 496 -26.18 -4.51 15.57
CA LEU A 496 -25.63 -3.67 16.63
C LEU A 496 -26.48 -3.74 17.90
N THR A 497 -25.97 -3.24 19.03
CA THR A 497 -26.70 -3.17 20.31
C THR A 497 -26.78 -1.78 20.91
N ASN A 498 -26.04 -0.80 20.36
CA ASN A 498 -25.97 0.55 20.90
C ASN A 498 -26.14 1.61 19.80
N PHE A 499 -26.80 2.70 20.18
CA PHE A 499 -26.79 3.96 19.45
C PHE A 499 -26.32 5.09 20.38
N SER A 500 -25.78 6.16 19.82
CA SER A 500 -25.75 7.44 20.50
C SER A 500 -27.16 8.03 20.54
N LYS A 501 -27.42 8.87 21.55
CA LYS A 501 -28.71 9.55 21.66
C LYS A 501 -29.11 10.30 20.39
N LYS A 502 -28.16 11.00 19.76
CA LYS A 502 -28.42 11.80 18.56
C LYS A 502 -28.70 10.92 17.34
N THR A 503 -27.97 9.81 17.15
CA THR A 503 -28.28 8.85 16.08
C THR A 503 -29.70 8.29 16.25
N ALA A 504 -30.08 7.89 17.46
CA ALA A 504 -31.42 7.41 17.78
C ALA A 504 -32.52 8.44 17.45
N GLU A 505 -32.28 9.72 17.77
CA GLU A 505 -33.18 10.83 17.42
C GLU A 505 -33.30 11.05 15.91
N LEU A 506 -32.19 11.04 15.18
CA LEU A 506 -32.17 11.20 13.72
C LEU A 506 -32.94 10.08 13.02
N LEU A 507 -32.76 8.83 13.43
CA LEU A 507 -33.48 7.69 12.85
C LEU A 507 -35.00 7.81 13.04
N ARG A 508 -35.45 8.24 14.22
CA ARG A 508 -36.87 8.50 14.49
C ARG A 508 -37.42 9.63 13.63
N GLN A 509 -36.68 10.73 13.51
CA GLN A 509 -37.07 11.88 12.70
C GLN A 509 -37.17 11.51 11.21
N PHE A 510 -36.19 10.78 10.71
CA PHE A 510 -36.15 10.31 9.32
C PHE A 510 -37.31 9.36 9.01
N ALA A 511 -37.55 8.35 9.87
CA ALA A 511 -38.69 7.47 9.72
C ALA A 511 -40.04 8.22 9.79
N ALA A 512 -40.17 9.20 10.69
CA ALA A 512 -41.36 10.03 10.80
C ALA A 512 -41.58 10.93 9.56
N ALA A 513 -40.52 11.31 8.87
CA ALA A 513 -40.57 12.04 7.60
C ALA A 513 -40.87 11.15 6.38
N GLY A 514 -41.07 9.84 6.58
CA GLY A 514 -41.37 8.86 5.53
C GLY A 514 -40.14 8.15 4.96
N GLY A 515 -38.96 8.38 5.53
CA GLY A 515 -37.74 7.67 5.19
C GLY A 515 -37.80 6.19 5.58
N THR A 516 -37.07 5.34 4.85
CA THR A 516 -37.05 3.89 5.11
C THR A 516 -35.86 3.52 5.97
N VAL A 517 -36.11 2.84 7.09
CA VAL A 517 -35.07 2.26 7.96
C VAL A 517 -35.21 0.74 7.96
N LEU A 518 -34.21 0.04 7.43
CA LEU A 518 -34.12 -1.42 7.44
C LEU A 518 -33.18 -1.85 8.56
N THR A 519 -33.59 -2.86 9.33
CA THR A 519 -32.74 -3.43 10.38
C THR A 519 -32.30 -4.83 10.00
N VAL A 520 -31.08 -5.22 10.36
CA VAL A 520 -30.61 -6.62 10.33
C VAL A 520 -30.71 -7.18 11.74
N ARG A 521 -31.42 -8.30 11.92
CA ARG A 521 -31.60 -8.91 13.25
C ARG A 521 -30.24 -9.23 13.88
N ASN A 522 -29.98 -8.68 15.06
CA ASN A 522 -28.77 -8.97 15.83
C ASN A 522 -28.84 -10.40 16.37
N ARG A 523 -27.82 -11.21 16.05
CA ARG A 523 -27.72 -12.62 16.47
C ARG A 523 -26.80 -12.83 17.68
N LEU A 524 -25.97 -11.85 18.02
CA LEU A 524 -25.05 -11.93 19.16
C LEU A 524 -25.78 -11.65 20.47
N GLU A 525 -26.54 -10.55 20.50
CA GLU A 525 -27.22 -10.05 21.69
C GLU A 525 -28.64 -9.54 21.32
N PRO A 526 -29.56 -10.44 20.88
CA PRO A 526 -30.84 -10.09 20.26
C PRO A 526 -31.79 -9.27 21.15
N ASP A 527 -31.70 -9.44 22.47
CA ASP A 527 -32.56 -8.76 23.44
C ASP A 527 -31.94 -7.45 23.97
N THR A 528 -30.73 -7.10 23.51
CA THR A 528 -30.00 -5.94 24.01
C THR A 528 -30.14 -4.76 23.06
N LEU A 529 -30.71 -3.67 23.55
CA LEU A 529 -30.73 -2.38 22.87
C LEU A 529 -30.44 -1.27 23.87
N THR A 530 -29.40 -0.51 23.60
CA THR A 530 -28.85 0.53 24.46
C THR A 530 -28.74 1.86 23.74
N ILE A 531 -28.84 2.96 24.50
CA ILE A 531 -28.53 4.32 24.05
C ILE A 531 -27.46 4.86 24.99
N ASP A 532 -26.31 5.26 24.45
CA ASP A 532 -25.12 5.68 25.21
C ASP A 532 -24.71 4.66 26.31
N GLY A 533 -24.93 3.36 26.04
CA GLY A 533 -24.62 2.24 26.92
C GLY A 533 -25.62 2.01 28.06
N GLU A 534 -26.70 2.78 28.13
CA GLU A 534 -27.81 2.57 29.05
C GLU A 534 -28.97 1.87 28.34
N ALA A 535 -29.82 1.14 29.08
CA ALA A 535 -30.97 0.46 28.49
C ALA A 535 -31.87 1.45 27.74
N ALA A 536 -32.15 1.16 26.47
CA ALA A 536 -32.95 2.06 25.64
C ALA A 536 -34.36 2.25 26.25
N PRO A 537 -34.92 3.48 26.24
CA PRO A 537 -36.27 3.74 26.74
C PRO A 537 -37.31 2.83 26.08
N GLN A 538 -38.35 2.43 26.83
CA GLN A 538 -39.38 1.52 26.31
C GLN A 538 -40.00 2.01 24.99
N GLU A 539 -40.29 3.31 24.89
CA GLU A 539 -40.82 3.92 23.66
C GLU A 539 -39.90 3.72 22.44
N PHE A 540 -38.58 3.82 22.64
CA PHE A 540 -37.62 3.59 21.56
C PHE A 540 -37.56 2.11 21.19
N ARG A 541 -37.58 1.19 22.16
CA ARG A 541 -37.60 -0.25 21.92
C ARG A 541 -38.85 -0.68 21.15
N ASP A 542 -40.02 -0.16 21.54
CA ASP A 542 -41.30 -0.43 20.88
C ASP A 542 -41.31 0.09 19.44
N TRP A 543 -40.74 1.28 19.20
CA TRP A 543 -40.58 1.84 17.85
C TRP A 543 -39.60 1.01 17.01
N PHE A 544 -38.42 0.69 17.55
CA PHE A 544 -37.39 -0.06 16.84
C PHE A 544 -37.89 -1.45 16.43
N ALA A 545 -38.67 -2.12 17.29
CA ALA A 545 -39.28 -3.41 17.01
C ALA A 545 -40.33 -3.39 15.88
N GLN A 546 -40.87 -2.21 15.52
CA GLN A 546 -41.82 -2.05 14.42
C GLN A 546 -41.13 -1.82 13.06
N LEU A 547 -39.82 -1.55 13.05
CA LEU A 547 -39.08 -1.36 11.81
C LEU A 547 -39.00 -2.68 11.02
N PRO A 548 -38.94 -2.61 9.68
CA PRO A 548 -38.66 -3.78 8.85
C PRO A 548 -37.35 -4.47 9.30
N ALA A 549 -37.45 -5.75 9.66
CA ALA A 549 -36.34 -6.55 10.15
C ALA A 549 -36.00 -7.68 9.17
N CYS A 550 -34.75 -7.67 8.71
CA CYS A 550 -34.18 -8.62 7.77
C CYS A 550 -33.43 -9.72 8.54
N ASP A 551 -33.54 -10.96 8.07
CA ASP A 551 -32.86 -12.10 8.72
C ASP A 551 -31.35 -12.16 8.40
N SER A 552 -30.91 -11.45 7.35
CA SER A 552 -29.51 -11.36 6.94
C SER A 552 -29.17 -10.05 6.24
N GLU A 553 -27.87 -9.79 6.15
CA GLU A 553 -27.25 -8.70 5.42
C GLU A 553 -27.61 -8.76 3.92
N ALA A 554 -27.62 -9.96 3.34
CA ALA A 554 -28.03 -10.18 1.96
C ALA A 554 -29.51 -9.81 1.72
N ALA A 555 -30.40 -10.19 2.64
CA ALA A 555 -31.82 -9.84 2.54
C ALA A 555 -32.03 -8.32 2.65
N ALA A 556 -31.28 -7.63 3.51
CA ALA A 556 -31.33 -6.17 3.58
C ALA A 556 -30.86 -5.52 2.27
N ALA A 557 -29.78 -6.03 1.68
CA ALA A 557 -29.28 -5.55 0.38
C ALA A 557 -30.27 -5.80 -0.76
N GLU A 558 -30.97 -6.94 -0.78
CA GLU A 558 -32.00 -7.25 -1.77
C GLU A 558 -33.20 -6.29 -1.67
N ILE A 559 -33.69 -6.02 -0.45
CA ILE A 559 -34.78 -5.04 -0.23
C ILE A 559 -34.33 -3.63 -0.61
N ALA A 560 -33.08 -3.26 -0.32
CA ALA A 560 -32.51 -1.98 -0.77
C ALA A 560 -32.44 -1.90 -2.31
N ALA A 561 -32.07 -2.99 -2.99
CA ALA A 561 -32.03 -3.06 -4.44
C ALA A 561 -33.42 -2.87 -5.09
N GLU A 562 -34.49 -3.38 -4.46
CA GLU A 562 -35.88 -3.20 -4.92
C GLU A 562 -36.32 -1.73 -4.85
N GLN A 563 -35.84 -0.99 -3.84
CA GLN A 563 -36.11 0.44 -3.70
C GLN A 563 -35.27 1.31 -4.64
N LEU A 564 -34.20 0.75 -5.22
CA LEU A 564 -33.31 1.42 -6.17
C LEU A 564 -33.36 0.74 -7.56
N PRO A 565 -34.51 0.73 -8.26
CA PRO A 565 -34.64 0.06 -9.55
C PRO A 565 -33.82 0.74 -10.66
N GLY A 566 -33.45 2.02 -10.47
CA GLY A 566 -32.63 2.80 -11.40
C GLY A 566 -31.12 2.67 -11.23
N ARG A 567 -30.63 1.74 -10.39
CA ARG A 567 -29.19 1.50 -10.17
C ARG A 567 -28.51 0.82 -11.37
N VAL A 568 -27.19 0.76 -11.33
CA VAL A 568 -26.39 -0.10 -12.23
C VAL A 568 -26.70 -1.56 -11.94
N MET A 569 -26.88 -2.40 -12.95
CA MET A 569 -27.01 -3.84 -12.76
C MET A 569 -25.97 -4.54 -13.62
N ILE A 570 -25.25 -5.49 -13.02
CA ILE A 570 -24.27 -6.29 -13.73
C ILE A 570 -24.59 -7.76 -13.45
N THR A 571 -24.76 -8.53 -14.51
CA THR A 571 -25.05 -9.96 -14.39
C THR A 571 -24.06 -10.81 -15.15
N GLU A 572 -23.71 -11.93 -14.54
CA GLU A 572 -22.93 -13.00 -15.13
C GLU A 572 -23.85 -14.21 -15.24
N HIS A 573 -24.10 -14.71 -16.45
CA HIS A 573 -25.06 -15.80 -16.69
C HIS A 573 -26.47 -15.56 -16.11
N GLY A 574 -26.91 -14.31 -16.05
CA GLY A 574 -28.25 -13.93 -15.58
C GLY A 574 -28.40 -13.76 -14.06
N VAL A 575 -27.34 -13.93 -13.27
CA VAL A 575 -27.32 -13.64 -11.82
C VAL A 575 -26.39 -12.47 -11.50
N PRO A 576 -26.55 -11.75 -10.38
CA PRO A 576 -25.67 -10.64 -10.01
C PRO A 576 -24.18 -11.04 -10.00
N ALA A 577 -23.35 -10.26 -10.69
CA ALA A 577 -21.92 -10.53 -10.80
C ALA A 577 -21.20 -10.12 -9.50
N ARG A 578 -20.88 -11.09 -8.64
CA ARG A 578 -20.26 -10.84 -7.32
C ARG A 578 -18.78 -10.45 -7.35
N ARG A 579 -18.16 -10.52 -8.53
CA ARG A 579 -16.73 -10.23 -8.76
C ARG A 579 -16.47 -8.90 -9.45
N LEU A 580 -17.51 -8.07 -9.62
CA LEU A 580 -17.43 -6.75 -10.22
C LEU A 580 -17.96 -5.72 -9.24
N VAL A 581 -17.25 -4.61 -9.09
CA VAL A 581 -17.70 -3.43 -8.34
C VAL A 581 -17.53 -2.21 -9.21
N GLY A 582 -18.42 -1.24 -9.06
CA GLY A 582 -18.31 0.01 -9.77
C GLY A 582 -18.85 1.20 -9.02
N THR A 583 -18.36 2.37 -9.42
CA THR A 583 -18.79 3.68 -8.94
C THR A 583 -19.13 4.57 -10.13
N TYR A 584 -19.82 5.68 -9.87
CA TYR A 584 -20.19 6.63 -10.93
C TYR A 584 -20.05 8.08 -10.47
N ARG A 585 -19.94 8.98 -11.45
CA ARG A 585 -19.92 10.43 -11.25
C ARG A 585 -20.74 11.13 -12.32
N ASP A 586 -21.50 12.12 -11.92
CA ASP A 586 -22.25 12.99 -12.82
C ASP A 586 -21.43 14.21 -13.20
N PHE A 587 -21.46 14.54 -14.50
CA PHE A 587 -20.78 15.69 -15.07
C PHE A 587 -21.79 16.61 -15.72
N ARG A 588 -21.74 17.89 -15.36
CA ARG A 588 -22.43 18.96 -16.10
C ARG A 588 -21.75 19.19 -17.46
N GLU A 589 -20.43 19.08 -17.47
CA GLU A 589 -19.61 19.23 -18.67
C GLU A 589 -18.34 18.36 -18.57
N LEU A 590 -18.26 17.33 -19.42
CA LEU A 590 -17.08 16.52 -19.71
C LEU A 590 -16.97 16.42 -21.23
N ASP A 591 -15.83 16.84 -21.80
CA ASP A 591 -15.68 16.91 -23.26
C ASP A 591 -16.81 17.72 -23.94
N GLY A 592 -17.21 18.83 -23.30
CA GLY A 592 -18.29 19.71 -23.76
C GLY A 592 -19.71 19.15 -23.61
N ARG A 593 -19.90 18.08 -22.82
CA ARG A 593 -21.17 17.33 -22.74
C ARG A 593 -21.54 17.00 -21.30
N SER A 594 -22.82 17.10 -20.97
CA SER A 594 -23.34 16.54 -19.72
C SER A 594 -23.50 15.02 -19.85
N GLY A 595 -23.24 14.29 -18.78
CA GLY A 595 -23.43 12.83 -18.76
C GLY A 595 -22.98 12.20 -17.45
N ARG A 596 -23.08 10.87 -17.40
CA ARG A 596 -22.65 10.08 -16.25
C ARG A 596 -21.45 9.21 -16.62
N PHE A 597 -20.37 9.36 -15.87
CA PHE A 597 -19.19 8.50 -15.91
C PHE A 597 -19.40 7.29 -15.00
N HIS A 598 -18.96 6.11 -15.44
CA HIS A 598 -18.96 4.88 -14.67
C HIS A 598 -17.58 4.23 -14.73
N PHE A 599 -17.08 3.79 -13.59
CA PHE A 599 -15.88 2.97 -13.47
C PHE A 599 -16.27 1.61 -12.91
N ILE A 600 -15.95 0.52 -13.61
CA ILE A 600 -16.31 -0.86 -13.21
C ILE A 600 -15.05 -1.71 -13.26
N ALA A 601 -14.72 -2.41 -12.17
CA ALA A 601 -13.51 -3.22 -12.04
C ALA A 601 -13.81 -4.69 -11.72
N ASN A 602 -13.12 -5.60 -12.41
CA ASN A 602 -13.03 -7.02 -12.08
C ASN A 602 -12.06 -7.20 -10.91
N LEU A 603 -12.61 -7.69 -9.78
CA LEU A 603 -11.85 -7.90 -8.55
C LEU A 603 -10.93 -9.12 -8.64
N GLN A 604 -11.12 -10.01 -9.62
CA GLN A 604 -10.34 -11.26 -9.72
C GLN A 604 -9.04 -11.07 -10.48
N TYR A 605 -7.90 -11.28 -9.81
CA TYR A 605 -6.55 -11.07 -10.37
C TYR A 605 -6.25 -11.94 -11.61
N ASN A 606 -6.73 -13.19 -11.64
CA ASN A 606 -6.37 -14.19 -12.66
C ASN A 606 -7.58 -14.80 -13.40
N GLN A 607 -8.80 -14.29 -13.20
CA GLN A 607 -10.00 -14.84 -13.85
C GLN A 607 -10.72 -13.77 -14.69
N PRO A 608 -10.79 -13.93 -16.02
CA PRO A 608 -11.62 -13.08 -16.87
C PRO A 608 -13.12 -13.37 -16.66
N CYS A 609 -13.98 -12.46 -17.12
CA CYS A 609 -15.43 -12.61 -17.06
C CYS A 609 -16.13 -12.03 -18.29
N ASN A 610 -17.30 -12.58 -18.61
CA ASN A 610 -18.18 -12.07 -19.65
C ASN A 610 -19.52 -11.72 -19.01
N VAL A 611 -19.89 -10.45 -19.05
CA VAL A 611 -21.05 -9.95 -18.30
C VAL A 611 -21.99 -9.14 -19.16
N THR A 612 -23.25 -9.10 -18.75
CA THR A 612 -24.23 -8.15 -19.24
C THR A 612 -24.31 -6.98 -18.27
N ILE A 613 -24.02 -5.77 -18.75
CA ILE A 613 -24.10 -4.52 -17.99
C ILE A 613 -25.37 -3.78 -18.38
N ALA A 614 -26.12 -3.30 -17.39
CA ALA A 614 -27.24 -2.39 -17.55
C ALA A 614 -26.96 -1.07 -16.81
N LEU A 615 -26.62 -0.02 -17.56
CA LEU A 615 -26.37 1.31 -17.03
C LEU A 615 -27.66 2.14 -17.00
N PRO A 616 -27.88 2.98 -15.97
CA PRO A 616 -29.03 3.89 -15.92
C PRO A 616 -29.05 4.83 -17.12
N ARG A 617 -30.23 5.06 -17.71
CA ARG A 617 -30.36 5.84 -18.94
C ARG A 617 -30.37 7.36 -18.67
N THR A 618 -29.25 7.89 -18.20
CA THR A 618 -28.98 9.33 -18.06
C THR A 618 -28.69 10.02 -19.40
N GLY A 619 -28.43 9.24 -20.45
CA GLY A 619 -28.15 9.68 -21.82
C GLY A 619 -28.75 8.74 -22.88
N ARG A 620 -28.31 8.85 -24.13
CA ARG A 620 -28.82 8.04 -25.25
C ARG A 620 -27.85 6.97 -25.73
N GLN A 621 -26.57 7.12 -25.42
CA GLN A 621 -25.50 6.28 -25.94
C GLN A 621 -24.49 5.99 -24.82
N VAL A 622 -23.75 4.89 -24.96
CA VAL A 622 -22.64 4.51 -24.09
C VAL A 622 -21.36 4.64 -24.88
N GLU A 623 -20.38 5.34 -24.33
CA GLU A 623 -19.02 5.43 -24.85
C GLU A 623 -18.06 4.74 -23.90
N VAL A 624 -17.00 4.17 -24.45
CA VAL A 624 -15.84 3.67 -23.70
C VAL A 624 -14.77 4.75 -23.74
N ILE A 625 -14.21 5.09 -22.58
CA ILE A 625 -13.03 5.95 -22.48
C ILE A 625 -11.82 5.04 -22.36
N ASP A 626 -10.89 5.15 -23.30
CA ASP A 626 -9.64 4.40 -23.25
C ASP A 626 -8.81 4.88 -22.03
N PRO A 627 -8.48 3.98 -21.08
CA PRO A 627 -7.72 4.34 -19.89
C PRO A 627 -6.30 4.85 -20.18
N VAL A 628 -5.69 4.44 -21.29
CA VAL A 628 -4.30 4.76 -21.69
C VAL A 628 -4.19 6.06 -22.47
N THR A 629 -5.21 6.41 -23.26
CA THR A 629 -5.17 7.61 -24.13
C THR A 629 -6.14 8.70 -23.67
N GLY A 630 -7.25 8.34 -23.02
CA GLY A 630 -8.35 9.23 -22.67
C GLY A 630 -9.32 9.48 -23.82
N GLU A 631 -9.19 8.77 -24.95
CA GLU A 631 -10.07 8.92 -26.11
C GLU A 631 -11.43 8.23 -25.91
N PHE A 632 -12.48 8.81 -26.49
CA PHE A 632 -13.84 8.27 -26.44
C PHE A 632 -14.13 7.44 -27.69
N SER A 633 -14.72 6.27 -27.51
CA SER A 633 -15.27 5.46 -28.60
C SER A 633 -16.73 5.08 -28.35
N LEU A 634 -17.57 5.16 -29.37
CA LEU A 634 -18.98 4.82 -29.28
C LEU A 634 -19.16 3.29 -29.24
N LEU A 635 -19.71 2.77 -28.13
CA LEU A 635 -19.90 1.34 -27.96
C LEU A 635 -21.02 0.81 -28.86
N SER A 636 -20.69 -0.22 -29.66
CA SER A 636 -21.64 -0.93 -30.51
C SER A 636 -22.41 -2.00 -29.71
N GLY A 637 -23.61 -2.39 -30.19
CA GLY A 637 -24.39 -3.46 -29.56
C GLY A 637 -25.21 -3.04 -28.34
N VAL A 638 -25.23 -1.75 -27.99
CA VAL A 638 -26.04 -1.21 -26.88
C VAL A 638 -27.53 -1.25 -27.23
N ARG A 639 -28.33 -1.92 -26.41
CA ARG A 639 -29.79 -2.03 -26.53
C ARG A 639 -30.49 -1.29 -25.39
N ARG A 640 -31.63 -0.66 -25.67
CA ARG A 640 -32.47 -0.03 -24.64
C ARG A 640 -33.39 -1.09 -24.02
N SER A 641 -33.41 -1.16 -22.69
CA SER A 641 -34.37 -1.96 -21.93
C SER A 641 -34.95 -1.12 -20.80
N GLY A 642 -36.22 -0.73 -20.90
CA GLY A 642 -36.86 0.16 -19.92
C GLY A 642 -36.10 1.49 -19.74
N ASN A 643 -35.60 1.70 -18.52
CA ASN A 643 -34.82 2.86 -18.07
C ASN A 643 -33.30 2.61 -18.09
N HIS A 644 -32.83 1.56 -18.78
CA HIS A 644 -31.42 1.19 -18.87
C HIS A 644 -30.92 1.08 -20.30
N LEU A 645 -29.61 1.25 -20.45
CA LEU A 645 -28.82 0.88 -21.63
C LEU A 645 -28.08 -0.41 -21.29
N VAL A 646 -28.33 -1.47 -22.06
CA VAL A 646 -27.86 -2.83 -21.80
C VAL A 646 -26.90 -3.27 -22.90
N PHE A 647 -25.78 -3.88 -22.53
CA PHE A 647 -24.78 -4.41 -23.46
C PHE A 647 -23.97 -5.52 -22.80
N ASP A 648 -23.30 -6.33 -23.61
CA ASP A 648 -22.40 -7.38 -23.15
C ASP A 648 -20.96 -6.88 -23.24
N TYR A 649 -20.12 -7.22 -22.25
CA TYR A 649 -18.74 -6.74 -22.17
C TYR A 649 -17.80 -7.82 -21.59
N PRO A 650 -16.68 -8.14 -22.26
CA PRO A 650 -15.63 -9.00 -21.72
C PRO A 650 -14.66 -8.20 -20.83
N PHE A 651 -14.44 -8.64 -19.60
CA PHE A 651 -13.33 -8.16 -18.77
C PHE A 651 -12.21 -9.20 -18.75
N ALA A 652 -10.99 -8.76 -19.01
CA ALA A 652 -9.83 -9.57 -18.68
C ALA A 652 -9.68 -9.73 -17.15
N ALA A 653 -8.83 -10.66 -16.75
CA ALA A 653 -8.46 -10.80 -15.35
C ALA A 653 -7.79 -9.52 -14.83
N GLY A 654 -8.20 -9.05 -13.66
CA GLY A 654 -7.71 -7.79 -13.07
C GLY A 654 -7.95 -6.57 -13.95
N ASP A 655 -8.99 -6.59 -14.79
CA ASP A 655 -9.31 -5.49 -15.70
C ASP A 655 -10.39 -4.54 -15.19
N ALA A 656 -10.44 -3.32 -15.73
CA ALA A 656 -11.44 -2.32 -15.41
C ALA A 656 -11.82 -1.52 -16.65
N ALA A 657 -13.06 -1.05 -16.70
CA ALA A 657 -13.62 -0.31 -17.82
C ALA A 657 -14.20 1.03 -17.36
N MET A 658 -14.01 2.03 -18.23
CA MET A 658 -14.47 3.40 -18.05
C MET A 658 -15.56 3.69 -19.09
N PHE A 659 -16.79 3.92 -18.64
CA PHE A 659 -17.92 4.22 -19.51
C PHE A 659 -18.43 5.64 -19.30
N PHE A 660 -18.94 6.26 -20.36
CA PHE A 660 -19.63 7.54 -20.29
C PHE A 660 -20.99 7.45 -20.98
N VAL A 661 -22.05 7.80 -20.25
CA VAL A 661 -23.43 7.80 -20.74
C VAL A 661 -23.84 9.25 -21.01
N ALA A 662 -23.93 9.62 -22.29
CA ALA A 662 -24.16 10.99 -22.74
C ALA A 662 -25.35 11.10 -23.71
N GLY A 663 -25.90 12.31 -23.86
CA GLY A 663 -27.02 12.59 -24.76
C GLY A 663 -26.67 12.44 -26.25
N HIS A 664 -25.39 12.67 -26.60
CA HIS A 664 -24.82 12.52 -27.94
C HIS A 664 -23.34 12.13 -27.81
N PRO A 665 -22.75 11.46 -28.82
CA PRO A 665 -21.36 11.01 -28.75
C PRO A 665 -20.38 12.19 -28.82
N ALA A 666 -19.13 11.94 -28.44
CA ALA A 666 -18.01 12.84 -28.64
C ALA A 666 -17.83 13.10 -30.15
N LYS A 667 -17.30 14.27 -30.47
CA LYS A 667 -17.07 14.64 -31.86
C LYS A 667 -16.03 13.68 -32.46
N HIS A 668 -16.38 13.03 -33.56
CA HIS A 668 -15.53 12.05 -34.26
C HIS A 668 -15.23 10.75 -33.49
N ALA A 669 -15.99 10.42 -32.43
CA ALA A 669 -15.82 9.14 -31.74
C ALA A 669 -15.97 7.96 -32.73
N PRO A 670 -14.95 7.10 -32.87
CA PRO A 670 -15.07 5.91 -33.71
C PRO A 670 -16.07 4.93 -33.08
N LYS A 671 -16.68 4.09 -33.91
CA LYS A 671 -17.47 2.96 -33.40
C LYS A 671 -16.51 1.89 -32.88
N LEU A 672 -16.71 1.48 -31.63
CA LEU A 672 -16.01 0.37 -31.02
C LEU A 672 -16.91 -0.86 -31.01
N HIS A 673 -16.39 -1.96 -31.54
CA HIS A 673 -16.93 -3.29 -31.31
C HIS A 673 -15.97 -4.01 -30.37
N VAL A 674 -16.41 -4.30 -29.16
CA VAL A 674 -15.58 -5.01 -28.19
C VAL A 674 -15.72 -6.50 -28.45
N GLU A 675 -14.61 -7.13 -28.84
CA GLU A 675 -14.52 -8.56 -29.05
C GLU A 675 -13.57 -9.17 -28.02
N ASP A 676 -13.90 -10.38 -27.54
CA ASP A 676 -13.01 -11.14 -26.67
C ASP A 676 -11.94 -11.82 -27.54
N ALA A 677 -10.74 -11.24 -27.57
CA ALA A 677 -9.61 -11.77 -28.32
C ALA A 677 -9.25 -13.22 -27.94
N PHE A 678 -9.58 -13.66 -26.73
CA PHE A 678 -9.34 -15.03 -26.27
C PHE A 678 -10.47 -15.99 -26.64
N ALA A 679 -11.66 -15.50 -26.98
CA ALA A 679 -12.77 -16.30 -27.50
C ALA A 679 -12.64 -16.64 -29.01
N LEU A 680 -11.80 -15.91 -29.76
CA LEU A 680 -11.55 -16.20 -31.17
C LEU A 680 -10.83 -17.56 -31.34
N PRO A 681 -11.20 -18.37 -32.35
CA PRO A 681 -10.53 -19.64 -32.62
C PRO A 681 -9.10 -19.42 -33.10
N PRO A 682 -8.14 -20.30 -32.75
CA PRO A 682 -6.78 -20.19 -33.26
C PRO A 682 -6.74 -20.45 -34.77
N VAL A 683 -6.15 -19.53 -35.55
CA VAL A 683 -5.80 -19.77 -36.95
C VAL A 683 -4.47 -20.52 -37.04
N LYS A 684 -3.47 -20.09 -36.25
CA LYS A 684 -2.15 -20.73 -36.20
C LYS A 684 -1.54 -20.67 -34.80
N ARG A 685 -0.91 -21.76 -34.38
CA ARG A 685 -0.13 -21.82 -33.13
C ARG A 685 1.35 -21.81 -33.46
N LEU A 686 2.12 -20.97 -32.78
CA LEU A 686 3.58 -20.90 -32.93
C LEU A 686 4.23 -21.68 -31.79
N ASP A 687 5.31 -22.42 -32.08
CA ASP A 687 6.09 -23.11 -31.02
C ASP A 687 6.83 -22.10 -30.13
N ASN A 688 7.30 -22.54 -28.96
CA ASN A 688 8.00 -21.67 -28.02
C ASN A 688 9.49 -21.46 -28.35
N GLY A 689 10.06 -22.07 -29.40
CA GLY A 689 11.50 -21.98 -29.67
C GLY A 689 11.89 -20.70 -30.41
N PHE A 690 12.47 -19.71 -29.73
CA PHE A 690 12.91 -18.43 -30.29
C PHE A 690 14.43 -18.32 -30.37
N THR A 691 14.94 -17.43 -31.22
CA THR A 691 16.33 -16.97 -31.13
C THR A 691 16.40 -15.79 -30.17
N ILE A 692 17.31 -15.83 -29.19
CA ILE A 692 17.63 -14.65 -28.38
C ILE A 692 18.47 -13.73 -29.25
N ARG A 693 17.93 -12.57 -29.62
CA ARG A 693 18.59 -11.66 -30.55
C ARG A 693 19.57 -10.74 -29.84
N GLU A 694 19.09 -10.10 -28.79
CA GLU A 694 19.79 -9.09 -28.00
C GLU A 694 19.32 -9.19 -26.55
N ASP A 695 20.22 -8.92 -25.61
CA ASP A 695 19.91 -8.74 -24.19
C ASP A 695 20.82 -7.70 -23.55
N SER A 696 20.43 -7.21 -22.36
CA SER A 696 21.16 -6.18 -21.62
C SER A 696 22.41 -6.67 -20.87
N GLY A 697 22.85 -7.91 -21.10
CA GLY A 697 23.81 -8.63 -20.28
C GLY A 697 23.13 -9.42 -19.17
N ASN A 698 23.72 -10.55 -18.82
CA ASN A 698 23.24 -11.46 -17.79
C ASN A 698 23.95 -11.20 -16.45
N LEU A 699 23.36 -11.73 -15.38
CA LEU A 699 23.80 -11.51 -14.01
C LEU A 699 23.98 -12.84 -13.27
N LEU A 700 24.82 -12.85 -12.24
CA LEU A 700 24.89 -13.90 -11.23
C LEU A 700 25.04 -13.27 -9.85
N THR A 701 24.11 -13.54 -8.94
CA THR A 701 24.21 -13.12 -7.54
C THR A 701 25.10 -14.09 -6.77
N LEU A 702 26.12 -13.56 -6.09
CA LEU A 702 26.99 -14.28 -5.17
C LEU A 702 26.64 -13.86 -3.73
N ASP A 703 25.68 -14.55 -3.13
CA ASP A 703 25.20 -14.35 -1.77
C ASP A 703 25.70 -15.41 -0.77
N ARG A 704 26.68 -16.22 -1.21
CA ARG A 704 27.41 -17.17 -0.37
C ARG A 704 28.91 -16.94 -0.51
N CYS A 705 29.59 -16.98 0.62
CA CYS A 705 31.04 -16.80 0.66
C CYS A 705 31.65 -17.64 1.79
N ARG A 706 32.96 -17.65 1.89
CA ARG A 706 33.63 -17.89 3.17
C ARG A 706 34.15 -16.58 3.73
N TYR A 707 34.09 -16.40 5.04
CA TYR A 707 34.62 -15.23 5.71
C TYR A 707 35.49 -15.61 6.90
N ARG A 708 36.35 -14.70 7.32
CA ARG A 708 37.06 -14.79 8.61
C ARG A 708 37.23 -13.41 9.22
N VAL A 709 37.33 -13.39 10.54
CA VAL A 709 37.48 -12.18 11.35
C VAL A 709 38.83 -12.23 12.06
N ASP A 710 39.58 -11.13 12.03
CA ASP A 710 40.87 -10.95 12.71
C ASP A 710 41.89 -12.07 12.44
N GLY A 711 41.92 -12.57 11.19
CA GLY A 711 42.84 -13.64 10.77
C GLY A 711 42.49 -15.04 11.32
N GLY A 712 41.29 -15.22 11.87
CA GLY A 712 40.80 -16.50 12.37
C GLY A 712 40.49 -17.55 11.29
N GLU A 713 39.74 -18.58 11.68
CA GLU A 713 39.32 -19.67 10.78
C GLU A 713 38.34 -19.20 9.71
N TRP A 714 38.41 -19.83 8.54
CA TRP A 714 37.46 -19.59 7.46
C TRP A 714 36.13 -20.29 7.73
N ILE A 715 35.03 -19.54 7.69
CA ILE A 715 33.67 -20.03 7.89
C ILE A 715 32.89 -19.84 6.58
N ALA A 716 32.35 -20.92 6.01
CA ALA A 716 31.49 -20.85 4.83
C ALA A 716 30.04 -20.57 5.24
N ASP A 717 29.43 -19.53 4.67
CA ASP A 717 28.07 -19.12 5.05
C ASP A 717 27.37 -18.23 4.00
N ASP A 718 26.09 -17.95 4.23
CA ASP A 718 25.32 -16.96 3.48
C ASP A 718 25.73 -15.54 3.92
N VAL A 719 25.79 -14.61 2.98
CA VAL A 719 26.17 -13.22 3.27
C VAL A 719 25.19 -12.55 4.23
N SER A 720 23.89 -12.90 4.14
CA SER A 720 22.83 -12.29 4.94
C SER A 720 22.99 -12.49 6.46
N VAL A 721 23.74 -13.50 6.92
CA VAL A 721 23.97 -13.73 8.36
C VAL A 721 25.24 -13.05 8.88
N ILE A 722 26.18 -12.70 8.00
CA ILE A 722 27.51 -12.20 8.39
C ILE A 722 27.37 -10.86 9.12
N HIS A 723 26.59 -9.93 8.55
CA HIS A 723 26.43 -8.60 9.12
C HIS A 723 25.85 -8.64 10.55
N GLY A 724 24.79 -9.43 10.78
CA GLY A 724 24.20 -9.58 12.13
C GLY A 724 25.17 -10.17 13.15
N ARG A 725 26.01 -11.13 12.74
CA ARG A 725 27.04 -11.71 13.62
C ARG A 725 28.17 -10.73 13.93
N LEU A 726 28.56 -9.89 12.96
CA LEU A 726 29.54 -8.82 13.20
C LEU A 726 28.99 -7.74 14.16
N LEU A 727 27.71 -7.39 14.04
CA LEU A 727 27.06 -6.49 15.01
C LEU A 727 27.11 -7.06 16.45
N ASN A 728 26.99 -8.38 16.61
CA ASN A 728 27.08 -9.02 17.92
C ASN A 728 28.48 -9.01 18.55
N LEU A 729 29.54 -8.76 17.76
CA LEU A 729 30.90 -8.63 18.29
C LEU A 729 31.08 -7.33 19.11
N LYS A 730 30.32 -6.27 18.78
CA LYS A 730 30.38 -4.95 19.43
C LYS A 730 31.78 -4.32 19.46
N HIS A 731 32.63 -4.61 18.46
CA HIS A 731 33.94 -3.98 18.27
C HIS A 731 34.38 -4.04 16.80
N ASP A 732 35.35 -3.19 16.46
CA ASP A 732 35.96 -3.13 15.13
C ASP A 732 36.85 -4.35 14.87
N CYS A 733 36.77 -4.92 13.67
CA CYS A 733 37.55 -6.10 13.30
C CYS A 733 38.00 -6.06 11.84
N ASP A 734 39.06 -6.82 11.54
CA ASP A 734 39.50 -7.05 10.16
C ASP A 734 38.63 -8.16 9.56
N LEU A 735 37.95 -7.85 8.45
CA LEU A 735 37.06 -8.76 7.75
C LEU A 735 37.66 -9.16 6.40
N GLU A 736 37.77 -10.46 6.16
CA GLU A 736 38.09 -11.01 4.84
C GLU A 736 36.92 -11.85 4.34
N LEU A 737 36.47 -11.58 3.12
CA LEU A 737 35.40 -12.30 2.42
C LEU A 737 36.01 -12.98 1.18
N GLU A 738 35.59 -14.21 0.89
CA GLU A 738 35.98 -14.92 -0.31
C GLU A 738 34.77 -15.53 -1.01
N PHE A 739 34.52 -15.05 -2.23
CA PHE A 739 33.50 -15.53 -3.13
C PHE A 739 34.14 -16.42 -4.21
N SER A 740 33.45 -17.46 -4.63
CA SER A 740 33.90 -18.30 -5.74
C SER A 740 32.79 -18.61 -6.72
N PHE A 741 33.15 -18.71 -7.99
CA PHE A 741 32.26 -19.03 -9.10
C PHE A 741 32.98 -19.93 -10.12
N GLU A 742 32.19 -20.65 -10.92
CA GLU A 742 32.68 -21.59 -11.91
C GLU A 742 32.49 -21.04 -13.33
N LEU A 743 33.51 -21.19 -14.19
CA LEU A 743 33.47 -20.85 -15.60
C LEU A 743 33.57 -22.11 -16.45
N ALA A 744 32.60 -22.34 -17.34
CA ALA A 744 32.61 -23.47 -18.26
C ALA A 744 33.78 -23.36 -19.26
N PRO A 745 34.26 -24.49 -19.82
CA PRO A 745 35.30 -24.46 -20.85
C PRO A 745 34.95 -23.67 -22.12
N ASP A 746 33.66 -23.49 -22.39
CA ASP A 746 33.13 -22.73 -23.54
C ASP A 746 32.70 -21.29 -23.18
N PHE A 747 33.03 -20.80 -21.97
CA PHE A 747 32.93 -19.39 -21.64
C PHE A 747 33.83 -18.55 -22.58
N ASP A 748 33.39 -17.36 -22.98
CA ASP A 748 34.22 -16.46 -23.78
C ASP A 748 35.21 -15.71 -22.89
N PHE A 749 36.42 -16.26 -22.74
CA PHE A 749 37.50 -15.65 -21.96
C PHE A 749 38.05 -14.34 -22.55
N ASN A 750 37.62 -13.94 -23.76
CA ASN A 750 37.95 -12.64 -24.33
C ASN A 750 36.87 -11.58 -24.02
N ALA A 751 35.67 -12.00 -23.61
CA ALA A 751 34.62 -11.08 -23.20
C ALA A 751 34.92 -10.49 -21.81
N PRO A 752 34.62 -9.20 -21.59
CA PRO A 752 34.81 -8.59 -20.28
C PRO A 752 33.82 -9.17 -19.26
N LEU A 753 34.34 -9.65 -18.13
CA LEU A 753 33.53 -10.01 -16.96
C LEU A 753 33.66 -8.90 -15.91
N THR A 754 32.53 -8.42 -15.42
CA THR A 754 32.48 -7.29 -14.48
C THR A 754 31.97 -7.75 -13.12
N LEU A 755 32.68 -7.37 -12.06
CA LEU A 755 32.19 -7.44 -10.69
C LEU A 755 31.31 -6.23 -10.41
N VAL A 756 30.17 -6.42 -9.75
CA VAL A 756 29.33 -5.36 -9.23
C VAL A 756 29.31 -5.47 -7.72
N ALA A 757 29.74 -4.40 -7.04
CA ALA A 757 29.82 -4.36 -5.59
C ALA A 757 29.37 -3.00 -5.05
N GLU A 758 28.89 -3.01 -3.81
CA GLU A 758 28.53 -1.81 -3.08
C GLU A 758 29.74 -1.27 -2.31
N THR A 759 29.99 0.04 -2.38
CA THR A 759 31.12 0.74 -1.70
C THR A 759 32.51 0.10 -1.93
N PRO A 760 32.90 -0.17 -3.19
CA PRO A 760 34.15 -0.87 -3.46
C PRO A 760 35.39 -0.14 -2.94
N GLU A 761 35.33 1.18 -2.78
CA GLU A 761 36.39 1.99 -2.19
C GLU A 761 36.79 1.59 -0.76
N ARG A 762 35.94 0.82 -0.06
CA ARG A 762 36.21 0.30 1.29
C ARG A 762 36.96 -1.02 1.31
N TYR A 763 37.18 -1.64 0.15
CA TYR A 763 37.74 -2.97 0.04
C TYR A 763 39.07 -2.97 -0.71
N ARG A 764 39.97 -3.85 -0.29
CA ARG A 764 41.10 -4.29 -1.10
C ARG A 764 40.74 -5.61 -1.77
N PHE A 765 41.03 -5.70 -3.06
CA PHE A 765 40.61 -6.84 -3.87
C PHE A 765 41.79 -7.71 -4.28
N ASN A 766 41.55 -9.01 -4.27
CA ASN A 766 42.44 -10.02 -4.84
C ASN A 766 41.62 -10.97 -5.71
N PHE A 767 42.10 -11.26 -6.91
CA PHE A 767 41.45 -12.17 -7.83
C PHE A 767 42.42 -13.29 -8.24
N ASN A 768 42.04 -14.53 -8.00
CA ASN A 768 42.84 -15.72 -8.28
C ASN A 768 44.28 -15.66 -7.73
N GLY A 769 44.50 -15.00 -6.59
CA GLY A 769 45.80 -14.86 -5.94
C GLY A 769 46.56 -13.59 -6.30
N HIS A 770 45.99 -12.72 -7.16
CA HIS A 770 46.61 -11.46 -7.58
C HIS A 770 45.82 -10.26 -7.07
N ASP A 771 46.49 -9.36 -6.33
CA ASP A 771 45.89 -8.09 -5.92
C ASP A 771 45.63 -7.22 -7.15
N PHE A 772 44.52 -6.49 -7.14
CA PHE A 772 44.19 -5.54 -8.20
C PHE A 772 43.44 -4.33 -7.62
N ASP A 773 43.57 -3.20 -8.32
CA ASP A 773 42.88 -1.97 -7.96
C ASP A 773 41.46 -1.99 -8.57
N ALA A 774 40.45 -1.72 -7.73
CA ALA A 774 39.08 -1.61 -8.19
C ALA A 774 38.84 -0.26 -8.86
N GLU A 775 39.06 -0.20 -10.17
CA GLU A 775 38.67 0.95 -10.98
C GLU A 775 37.15 1.01 -11.11
N ASP A 776 36.57 2.13 -10.69
CA ASP A 776 35.13 2.37 -10.75
C ASP A 776 34.66 2.64 -12.19
N GLY A 777 34.01 1.65 -12.78
CA GLY A 777 33.40 1.68 -14.11
C GLY A 777 32.01 2.32 -14.16
N GLY A 778 31.55 2.98 -13.09
CA GLY A 778 30.23 3.60 -13.05
C GLY A 778 29.13 2.68 -12.49
N PRO A 779 27.93 3.22 -12.24
CA PRO A 779 26.81 2.46 -11.69
C PRO A 779 26.23 1.46 -12.71
N LEU A 780 25.58 0.41 -12.22
CA LEU A 780 24.79 -0.53 -13.06
C LEU A 780 23.31 -0.14 -13.14
N PHE A 781 22.58 -0.22 -12.03
CA PHE A 781 21.15 0.16 -11.94
C PHE A 781 20.86 1.10 -10.77
N ASP A 782 21.79 1.21 -9.82
CA ASP A 782 21.73 2.14 -8.70
C ASP A 782 23.13 2.73 -8.49
N ARG A 783 23.19 3.97 -8.00
CA ARG A 783 24.44 4.72 -7.83
C ARG A 783 25.47 4.00 -6.96
N ALA A 784 25.03 3.21 -5.98
CA ALA A 784 25.85 2.50 -5.01
C ALA A 784 26.43 1.20 -5.60
N PHE A 785 25.86 0.66 -6.68
CA PHE A 785 26.24 -0.60 -7.30
C PHE A 785 27.26 -0.35 -8.40
N ARG A 786 28.54 -0.35 -8.02
CA ARG A 786 29.64 0.05 -8.90
C ARG A 786 30.18 -1.14 -9.68
N ARG A 787 30.40 -0.91 -10.98
CA ARG A 787 31.03 -1.88 -11.88
C ARG A 787 32.54 -1.83 -11.74
N ILE A 788 33.18 -2.99 -11.65
CA ILE A 788 34.62 -3.14 -11.50
C ILE A 788 35.06 -4.21 -12.50
N ALA A 789 35.90 -3.86 -13.46
CA ALA A 789 36.41 -4.82 -14.42
C ALA A 789 37.29 -5.86 -13.69
N LEU A 790 37.04 -7.16 -13.91
CA LEU A 790 37.91 -8.19 -13.37
C LEU A 790 39.21 -8.27 -14.19
N PRO A 791 40.37 -8.52 -13.55
CA PRO A 791 41.63 -8.71 -14.27
C PRO A 791 41.59 -9.87 -15.27
N ALA A 792 42.44 -9.84 -16.28
CA ALA A 792 42.63 -10.90 -17.28
C ALA A 792 43.33 -12.16 -16.70
N ALA A 793 42.82 -12.66 -15.58
CA ALA A 793 43.26 -13.86 -14.87
C ALA A 793 42.15 -14.90 -14.74
N LEU A 794 41.09 -14.78 -15.55
CA LEU A 794 40.00 -15.75 -15.65
C LEU A 794 40.54 -17.10 -16.13
N ARG A 795 40.07 -18.18 -15.53
CA ARG A 795 40.44 -19.55 -15.91
C ARG A 795 39.21 -20.46 -15.95
N PRO A 796 39.20 -21.52 -16.77
CA PRO A 796 38.14 -22.54 -16.71
C PRO A 796 38.05 -23.17 -15.31
N GLY A 797 36.83 -23.51 -14.90
CA GLY A 797 36.49 -23.99 -13.57
C GLY A 797 36.52 -22.88 -12.52
N ARG A 798 37.09 -23.19 -11.35
CA ARG A 798 36.95 -22.37 -10.15
C ARG A 798 37.78 -21.09 -10.18
N ASN A 799 37.09 -19.96 -10.04
CA ASN A 799 37.65 -18.63 -9.85
C ASN A 799 37.31 -18.11 -8.46
N VAL A 800 38.20 -17.30 -7.89
CA VAL A 800 38.12 -16.84 -6.50
C VAL A 800 38.36 -15.35 -6.42
N LEU A 801 37.40 -14.63 -5.82
CA LEU A 801 37.47 -13.22 -5.47
C LEU A 801 37.59 -13.09 -3.96
N THR A 802 38.63 -12.41 -3.48
CA THR A 802 38.80 -12.06 -2.07
C THR A 802 38.66 -10.55 -1.89
N MET A 803 37.90 -10.15 -0.88
CA MET A 803 37.70 -8.75 -0.48
C MET A 803 38.13 -8.59 0.98
N LYS A 804 38.94 -7.57 1.27
CA LYS A 804 39.41 -7.28 2.63
C LYS A 804 39.02 -5.87 3.04
N THR A 805 38.48 -5.72 4.25
CA THR A 805 38.08 -4.43 4.82
C THR A 805 38.24 -4.40 6.34
N ARG A 806 38.13 -3.21 6.93
CA ARG A 806 38.00 -3.00 8.38
C ARG A 806 36.51 -2.74 8.66
N TYR A 807 35.84 -3.68 9.34
CA TYR A 807 34.46 -3.49 9.75
C TYR A 807 34.40 -2.57 10.97
N HIS A 808 33.52 -1.56 10.92
CA HIS A 808 33.34 -0.57 11.97
C HIS A 808 31.87 -0.16 12.12
N GLN A 809 31.45 0.04 13.36
CA GLN A 809 30.22 0.75 13.73
C GLN A 809 30.48 1.67 14.93
N PRO A 810 29.86 2.87 14.98
CA PRO A 810 29.93 3.73 16.15
C PRO A 810 29.08 3.19 17.31
N GLU A 811 29.40 3.60 18.55
CA GLU A 811 28.71 3.15 19.77
C GLU A 811 27.19 3.41 19.74
N GLU A 812 26.76 4.52 19.14
CA GLU A 812 25.35 4.89 19.01
C GLU A 812 24.54 3.87 18.20
N VAL A 813 25.14 3.17 17.23
CA VAL A 813 24.45 2.10 16.49
C VAL A 813 24.05 0.98 17.43
N TYR A 814 24.94 0.57 18.33
CA TYR A 814 24.65 -0.48 19.31
C TYR A 814 23.61 -0.02 20.33
N ALA A 815 23.66 1.25 20.77
CA ALA A 815 22.65 1.82 21.66
C ALA A 815 21.26 1.82 21.00
N LYS A 816 21.17 2.25 19.73
CA LYS A 816 19.92 2.24 18.95
C LYS A 816 19.37 0.84 18.74
N LEU A 817 20.22 -0.15 18.47
CA LEU A 817 19.78 -1.56 18.37
C LEU A 817 19.12 -2.07 19.66
N GLU A 818 19.59 -1.66 20.85
CA GLU A 818 18.95 -2.04 22.12
C GLU A 818 17.59 -1.33 22.31
N ARG A 819 17.44 -0.08 21.85
CA ARG A 819 16.15 0.63 21.86
C ARG A 819 15.15 0.03 20.85
N ALA A 820 15.64 -0.35 19.67
CA ALA A 820 14.86 -0.98 18.60
C ALA A 820 14.27 -2.35 18.96
N LYS A 821 14.78 -3.01 20.01
CA LYS A 821 14.14 -4.21 20.59
C LYS A 821 12.82 -3.90 21.32
N GLN A 822 12.62 -2.65 21.73
CA GLN A 822 11.48 -2.23 22.56
C GLN A 822 10.39 -1.56 21.73
N PHE A 823 10.76 -0.84 20.67
CA PHE A 823 9.84 -0.11 19.81
C PHE A 823 10.34 -0.03 18.36
N GLU A 824 9.43 -0.26 17.39
CA GLU A 824 9.75 -0.40 15.97
C GLU A 824 10.34 0.88 15.35
N THR A 825 9.89 2.06 15.77
CA THR A 825 10.38 3.36 15.29
C THR A 825 11.91 3.48 15.36
N GLU A 826 12.54 2.94 16.40
CA GLU A 826 14.00 2.97 16.55
C GLU A 826 14.71 2.06 15.54
N TYR A 827 14.05 0.96 15.12
CA TYR A 827 14.53 0.09 14.04
C TYR A 827 14.48 0.81 12.70
N ASN A 828 13.40 1.54 12.43
CA ASN A 828 13.19 2.28 11.19
C ASN A 828 14.14 3.46 11.00
N MET A 829 14.80 3.92 12.08
CA MET A 829 15.85 4.94 12.05
C MET A 829 17.27 4.37 12.02
N LEU A 830 17.46 3.05 11.83
CA LEU A 830 18.79 2.44 11.83
C LEU A 830 19.60 2.88 10.60
N THR A 831 20.85 3.26 10.83
CA THR A 831 21.83 3.59 9.80
C THR A 831 23.16 2.95 10.21
N PHE A 832 23.80 2.26 9.28
CA PHE A 832 25.08 1.59 9.51
C PHE A 832 26.21 2.29 8.76
N ASP A 833 27.40 2.28 9.37
CA ASP A 833 28.61 2.76 8.72
C ASP A 833 29.20 1.70 7.80
N SER A 834 29.30 0.45 8.27
CA SER A 834 29.80 -0.69 7.48
C SER A 834 28.69 -1.70 7.22
N GLU A 835 28.33 -1.92 5.96
CA GLU A 835 27.36 -2.94 5.56
C GLU A 835 28.08 -4.05 4.79
N VAL A 836 27.70 -5.31 5.05
CA VAL A 836 28.28 -6.49 4.39
C VAL A 836 27.22 -7.06 3.47
N GLU A 837 27.50 -7.07 2.17
CA GLU A 837 26.51 -7.31 1.13
C GLU A 837 26.99 -8.30 0.07
N SER A 838 26.02 -8.92 -0.59
CA SER A 838 26.28 -9.81 -1.73
C SER A 838 26.95 -9.04 -2.86
N VAL A 839 27.76 -9.73 -3.65
CA VAL A 839 28.33 -9.17 -4.89
C VAL A 839 27.72 -9.84 -6.10
N TYR A 840 27.84 -9.22 -7.27
CA TYR A 840 27.24 -9.72 -8.49
C TYR A 840 28.28 -9.80 -9.60
N LEU A 841 28.11 -10.73 -10.52
CA LEU A 841 28.84 -10.75 -11.79
C LEU A 841 27.91 -10.29 -12.90
N TYR A 842 28.42 -9.45 -13.79
CA TYR A 842 27.69 -8.88 -14.93
C TYR A 842 28.52 -9.03 -16.21
N GLY A 843 27.87 -9.45 -17.30
CA GLY A 843 28.50 -9.61 -18.59
C GLY A 843 27.65 -10.40 -19.58
N ASP A 844 28.22 -10.71 -20.73
CA ASP A 844 27.57 -11.54 -21.75
C ASP A 844 27.92 -13.02 -21.53
N PHE A 845 27.02 -13.75 -20.86
CA PHE A 845 27.18 -15.16 -20.53
C PHE A 845 25.84 -15.84 -20.27
N SER A 846 25.81 -17.17 -20.36
CA SER A 846 24.71 -17.98 -19.80
C SER A 846 25.02 -18.40 -18.36
N VAL A 847 24.00 -18.57 -17.52
CA VAL A 847 24.13 -19.20 -16.20
C VAL A 847 23.50 -20.58 -16.25
N ARG A 848 24.32 -21.62 -16.24
CA ARG A 848 23.89 -23.02 -16.28
C ARG A 848 23.74 -23.55 -14.87
N HIS A 849 22.69 -24.32 -14.64
CA HIS A 849 22.44 -24.96 -13.36
C HIS A 849 22.76 -26.45 -13.40
N SER A 850 23.34 -26.95 -12.31
CA SER A 850 23.50 -28.38 -12.06
C SER A 850 22.82 -28.76 -10.74
N GLY A 851 21.91 -29.73 -10.79
CA GLY A 851 21.22 -30.27 -9.63
C GLY A 851 19.73 -30.47 -9.89
N ARG A 852 18.93 -30.48 -8.83
CA ARG A 852 17.48 -30.71 -8.92
C ARG A 852 16.74 -29.38 -8.97
N THR A 853 15.64 -29.35 -9.72
CA THR A 853 14.70 -28.22 -9.75
C THR A 853 13.35 -28.68 -9.22
N GLU A 854 12.66 -27.82 -8.48
CA GLU A 854 11.32 -28.06 -7.96
C GLU A 854 10.39 -26.95 -8.45
N GLU A 855 9.20 -27.30 -8.96
CA GLU A 855 8.17 -26.30 -9.25
C GLU A 855 7.50 -25.86 -7.95
N LEU A 856 7.20 -24.56 -7.84
CA LEU A 856 6.50 -23.95 -6.72
C LEU A 856 5.21 -23.27 -7.21
N ILE A 857 4.37 -22.86 -6.26
CA ILE A 857 3.22 -22.00 -6.56
C ILE A 857 3.67 -20.63 -7.10
N ARG A 858 2.72 -19.85 -7.65
CA ARG A 858 2.93 -18.46 -8.10
C ARG A 858 4.00 -18.32 -9.20
N ASP A 859 4.00 -19.24 -10.17
CA ASP A 859 4.94 -19.27 -11.30
C ASP A 859 6.41 -19.17 -10.88
N ALA A 860 6.77 -19.87 -9.80
CA ALA A 860 8.13 -19.90 -9.28
C ALA A 860 8.73 -21.30 -9.36
N GLU A 861 10.06 -21.35 -9.36
CA GLU A 861 10.86 -22.57 -9.40
C GLU A 861 12.02 -22.48 -8.42
N ARG A 862 12.36 -23.61 -7.80
CA ARG A 862 13.48 -23.71 -6.86
C ARG A 862 14.61 -24.53 -7.45
N PHE A 863 15.78 -23.92 -7.53
CA PHE A 863 16.99 -24.52 -8.05
C PHE A 863 17.92 -24.92 -6.90
N HIS A 864 18.19 -26.22 -6.77
CA HIS A 864 19.13 -26.78 -5.80
C HIS A 864 20.41 -27.19 -6.51
N GLY A 865 21.56 -26.77 -5.98
CA GLY A 865 22.87 -27.13 -6.54
C GLY A 865 23.68 -25.90 -6.92
N ASN A 866 24.50 -26.03 -7.97
CA ASN A 866 25.52 -25.03 -8.32
C ASN A 866 25.24 -24.39 -9.68
N PHE A 867 25.75 -23.16 -9.85
CA PHE A 867 25.73 -22.44 -11.11
C PHE A 867 27.12 -22.38 -11.75
N GLU A 868 27.17 -22.41 -13.08
CA GLU A 868 28.37 -22.27 -13.90
C GLU A 868 28.10 -21.27 -15.03
N LEU A 869 29.03 -20.35 -15.30
CA LEU A 869 28.91 -19.39 -16.39
C LEU A 869 29.43 -20.00 -17.70
N GLY A 870 28.62 -19.95 -18.77
CA GLY A 870 28.97 -20.50 -20.09
C GLY A 870 28.91 -19.46 -21.20
N ALA A 871 28.90 -19.94 -22.44
CA ALA A 871 28.83 -19.10 -23.64
C ALA A 871 27.62 -18.13 -23.63
N PRO A 872 27.74 -16.95 -24.27
CA PRO A 872 26.64 -16.03 -24.54
C PRO A 872 25.37 -16.68 -25.09
N LEU A 873 24.22 -16.10 -24.75
CA LEU A 873 22.92 -16.55 -25.26
C LEU A 873 22.50 -15.84 -26.55
N ALA A 874 23.08 -14.68 -26.86
CA ALA A 874 22.80 -13.95 -28.10
C ALA A 874 23.09 -14.83 -29.34
N GLY A 875 22.13 -14.91 -30.26
CA GLY A 875 22.14 -15.77 -31.44
C GLY A 875 21.77 -17.24 -31.18
N SER A 876 21.65 -17.67 -29.92
CA SER A 876 21.24 -19.03 -29.57
C SER A 876 19.72 -19.22 -29.66
N ARG A 877 19.28 -20.48 -29.81
CA ARG A 877 17.85 -20.85 -29.76
C ARG A 877 17.48 -21.27 -28.34
N ALA A 878 16.42 -20.68 -27.79
CA ALA A 878 15.90 -20.90 -26.44
C ALA A 878 14.39 -21.19 -26.45
N ASP A 879 13.91 -21.87 -25.41
CA ASP A 879 12.47 -21.98 -25.13
C ASP A 879 12.00 -20.69 -24.46
N ALA A 880 11.18 -19.92 -25.17
CA ALA A 880 10.66 -18.64 -24.70
C ALA A 880 9.70 -18.76 -23.52
N SER A 881 9.17 -19.96 -23.23
CA SER A 881 8.28 -20.14 -22.07
C SER A 881 9.01 -20.17 -20.73
N ASP A 882 10.33 -20.37 -20.75
CA ASP A 882 11.15 -20.40 -19.54
C ASP A 882 12.60 -20.01 -19.83
N LEU A 883 12.85 -18.70 -19.86
CA LEU A 883 14.20 -18.14 -20.04
C LEU A 883 15.10 -18.37 -18.81
N VAL A 884 14.52 -18.59 -17.63
CA VAL A 884 15.28 -18.95 -16.41
C VAL A 884 16.07 -20.24 -16.68
N ARG A 885 15.40 -21.28 -17.18
CA ARG A 885 16.05 -22.54 -17.57
C ARG A 885 16.91 -22.44 -18.83
N ALA A 886 16.65 -21.46 -19.70
CA ALA A 886 17.49 -21.21 -20.87
C ALA A 886 18.86 -20.58 -20.53
N GLY A 887 19.09 -20.21 -19.27
CA GLY A 887 20.36 -19.67 -18.80
C GLY A 887 20.28 -18.22 -18.30
N MET A 888 19.08 -17.70 -18.04
CA MET A 888 18.84 -16.34 -17.51
C MET A 888 18.19 -16.33 -16.11
N PRO A 889 18.63 -17.16 -15.13
CA PRO A 889 17.96 -17.28 -13.84
C PRO A 889 18.02 -16.01 -12.98
N PHE A 890 19.11 -15.24 -13.01
CA PHE A 890 19.27 -13.98 -12.26
C PHE A 890 19.06 -12.73 -13.13
N PHE A 891 18.54 -12.90 -14.35
CA PHE A 891 18.44 -11.82 -15.31
C PHE A 891 17.52 -10.70 -14.82
N ALA A 892 17.99 -9.47 -14.98
CA ALA A 892 17.23 -8.25 -14.70
C ALA A 892 17.56 -7.22 -15.77
N GLY A 893 16.61 -6.91 -16.65
CA GLY A 893 16.88 -6.07 -17.81
C GLY A 893 15.90 -6.27 -18.96
N LYS A 894 16.42 -6.20 -20.19
CA LYS A 894 15.66 -6.33 -21.43
C LYS A 894 16.20 -7.45 -22.30
N VAL A 895 15.33 -8.32 -22.80
CA VAL A 895 15.69 -9.41 -23.73
C VAL A 895 14.76 -9.41 -24.94
N THR A 896 15.32 -9.49 -26.14
CA THR A 896 14.56 -9.54 -27.40
C THR A 896 14.56 -10.94 -27.99
N LEU A 897 13.37 -11.50 -28.14
CA LEU A 897 13.14 -12.80 -28.77
C LEU A 897 12.77 -12.61 -30.25
N TYR A 898 13.38 -13.39 -31.14
CA TYR A 898 13.18 -13.36 -32.58
C TYR A 898 12.70 -14.70 -33.14
N LYS A 899 11.74 -14.66 -34.07
CA LYS A 899 11.31 -15.83 -34.85
C LYS A 899 10.80 -15.44 -36.23
N GLU A 900 10.99 -16.34 -37.19
CA GLU A 900 10.30 -16.32 -38.48
C GLU A 900 9.22 -17.40 -38.54
N PHE A 901 8.09 -17.09 -39.18
CA PHE A 901 7.02 -18.05 -39.43
C PHE A 901 6.35 -17.75 -40.77
N GLU A 902 5.72 -18.76 -41.38
CA GLU A 902 5.04 -18.61 -42.66
C GLU A 902 3.52 -18.63 -42.52
N LEU A 903 2.83 -17.84 -43.34
CA LEU A 903 1.38 -17.83 -43.46
C LEU A 903 0.94 -18.12 -44.89
N THR A 904 -0.13 -18.89 -45.06
CA THR A 904 -0.87 -18.93 -46.33
C THR A 904 -1.63 -17.61 -46.54
N ALA A 905 -2.11 -17.36 -47.76
CA ALA A 905 -2.95 -16.19 -48.01
C ALA A 905 -4.23 -16.21 -47.15
N ASP A 906 -4.88 -17.37 -47.06
CA ASP A 906 -6.10 -17.56 -46.26
C ASP A 906 -5.83 -17.39 -44.75
N GLU A 907 -4.69 -17.88 -44.25
CA GLU A 907 -4.29 -17.66 -42.85
C GLU A 907 -4.06 -16.17 -42.58
N ALA A 908 -3.31 -15.47 -43.45
CA ALA A 908 -3.00 -14.06 -43.28
C ALA A 908 -4.26 -13.16 -43.30
N GLU A 909 -5.27 -13.52 -44.09
CA GLU A 909 -6.56 -12.80 -44.13
C GLU A 909 -7.46 -13.12 -42.92
N ALA A 910 -7.34 -14.33 -42.34
CA ALA A 910 -8.19 -14.77 -41.24
C ALA A 910 -7.74 -14.26 -39.85
N ILE A 911 -6.43 -14.02 -39.66
CA ILE A 911 -5.86 -13.60 -38.37
C ILE A 911 -6.22 -12.15 -38.07
N ARG A 912 -6.65 -11.89 -36.83
CA ARG A 912 -6.85 -10.55 -36.27
C ARG A 912 -5.90 -10.22 -35.13
N TYR A 913 -5.59 -11.20 -34.30
CA TYR A 913 -4.83 -10.99 -33.06
C TYR A 913 -3.62 -11.90 -32.94
N LEU A 914 -2.55 -11.36 -32.35
CA LEU A 914 -1.50 -12.13 -31.69
C LEU A 914 -1.79 -12.15 -30.18
N ARG A 915 -1.94 -13.33 -29.59
CA ARG A 915 -2.15 -13.51 -28.14
C ARG A 915 -1.13 -14.48 -27.54
N PHE A 916 -0.86 -14.31 -26.25
CA PHE A 916 0.10 -15.13 -25.49
C PHE A 916 -0.20 -15.13 -23.99
N ALA A 917 0.38 -16.09 -23.28
CA ALA A 917 0.43 -16.12 -21.82
C ALA A 917 1.78 -15.55 -21.35
N PRO A 918 1.80 -14.49 -20.53
CA PRO A 918 3.05 -13.88 -20.04
C PRO A 918 3.62 -14.58 -18.80
N HIS A 919 4.95 -14.53 -18.62
CA HIS A 919 5.62 -14.95 -17.38
C HIS A 919 6.69 -13.93 -16.95
N GLY A 920 6.60 -13.46 -15.70
CA GLY A 920 7.65 -12.69 -14.98
C GLY A 920 8.03 -11.30 -15.49
N ALA A 921 7.74 -10.96 -16.75
CA ALA A 921 8.05 -9.64 -17.32
C ALA A 921 6.95 -8.60 -17.04
N ASN A 922 7.35 -7.32 -16.99
CA ASN A 922 6.50 -6.17 -16.75
C ASN A 922 5.89 -5.60 -18.03
N SER A 923 6.58 -5.74 -19.16
CA SER A 923 6.11 -5.27 -20.47
C SER A 923 6.61 -6.17 -21.60
N PHE A 924 5.82 -6.23 -22.67
CA PHE A 924 6.08 -7.01 -23.88
C PHE A 924 5.89 -6.11 -25.10
N ALA A 925 6.97 -5.60 -25.68
CA ALA A 925 6.92 -4.77 -26.89
C ALA A 925 7.06 -5.65 -28.13
N VAL A 926 6.10 -5.55 -29.06
CA VAL A 926 5.99 -6.46 -30.21
C VAL A 926 6.27 -5.71 -31.50
N LYS A 927 7.13 -6.29 -32.35
CA LYS A 927 7.27 -5.88 -33.75
C LYS A 927 6.96 -7.04 -34.68
N ILE A 928 6.20 -6.75 -35.73
CA ILE A 928 5.89 -7.69 -36.80
C ILE A 928 6.40 -7.10 -38.10
N ASN A 929 7.22 -7.84 -38.83
CA ASN A 929 7.84 -7.40 -40.09
C ASN A 929 8.63 -6.08 -39.99
N GLY A 930 9.14 -5.76 -38.80
CA GLY A 930 9.91 -4.54 -38.51
C GLY A 930 9.05 -3.34 -38.07
N GLU A 931 7.72 -3.46 -38.12
CA GLU A 931 6.79 -2.42 -37.70
C GLU A 931 6.35 -2.62 -36.24
N ASN A 932 6.11 -1.53 -35.51
CA ASN A 932 5.70 -1.60 -34.11
C ASN A 932 4.20 -1.94 -34.01
N ALA A 933 3.90 -3.16 -33.53
CA ALA A 933 2.54 -3.65 -33.36
C ALA A 933 1.92 -3.26 -32.01
N GLY A 934 2.71 -2.66 -31.10
CA GLY A 934 2.27 -2.19 -29.79
C GLY A 934 3.02 -2.85 -28.63
N THR A 935 2.61 -2.49 -27.41
CA THR A 935 3.19 -2.99 -26.16
C THR A 935 2.10 -3.45 -25.22
N CYS A 936 2.20 -4.68 -24.71
CA CYS A 936 1.33 -5.19 -23.65
C CYS A 936 1.97 -4.89 -22.28
N PHE A 937 1.27 -4.12 -21.44
CA PHE A 937 1.65 -3.85 -20.06
C PHE A 937 0.81 -4.65 -19.05
N TRP A 938 -0.42 -5.01 -19.44
CA TRP A 938 -1.37 -5.78 -18.65
C TRP A 938 -2.40 -6.48 -19.54
N GLY A 939 -3.26 -7.30 -18.93
CA GLY A 939 -4.29 -8.05 -19.63
C GLY A 939 -5.35 -7.15 -20.31
N PRO A 940 -5.94 -7.58 -21.44
CA PRO A 940 -5.66 -8.83 -22.15
C PRO A 940 -4.30 -8.81 -22.87
N TYR A 941 -3.53 -9.90 -22.76
CA TYR A 941 -2.25 -10.07 -23.45
C TYR A 941 -2.47 -10.48 -24.91
N ALA A 942 -3.08 -9.57 -25.66
CA ALA A 942 -3.41 -9.72 -27.07
C ALA A 942 -3.27 -8.37 -27.80
N LEU A 943 -2.70 -8.38 -29.00
CA LEU A 943 -2.53 -7.20 -29.86
C LEU A 943 -3.14 -7.47 -31.23
N ARG A 944 -3.68 -6.43 -31.85
CA ARG A 944 -4.08 -6.49 -33.27
C ARG A 944 -2.85 -6.73 -34.13
N ALA A 945 -2.95 -7.74 -34.99
CA ALA A 945 -1.85 -8.20 -35.82
C ALA A 945 -2.19 -8.16 -37.33
N ASP A 946 -3.47 -8.05 -37.68
CA ASP A 946 -3.98 -8.09 -39.05
C ASP A 946 -3.31 -7.07 -39.98
N GLU A 947 -3.06 -5.86 -39.51
CA GLU A 947 -2.46 -4.79 -40.32
C GLU A 947 -0.97 -5.03 -40.62
N PHE A 948 -0.30 -5.94 -39.89
CA PHE A 948 1.15 -6.16 -39.98
C PHE A 948 1.54 -7.49 -40.65
N LEU A 949 0.58 -8.40 -40.81
CA LEU A 949 0.82 -9.75 -41.33
C LEU A 949 0.69 -9.79 -42.86
N ARG A 950 1.39 -10.75 -43.48
CA ARG A 950 1.31 -10.99 -44.93
C ARG A 950 1.41 -12.48 -45.25
N ALA A 951 0.96 -12.87 -46.45
CA ALA A 951 1.22 -14.20 -46.98
C ALA A 951 2.74 -14.42 -47.16
N GLY A 952 3.20 -15.64 -46.91
CA GLY A 952 4.63 -16.01 -46.92
C GLY A 952 5.30 -15.76 -45.56
N VAL A 953 6.60 -15.44 -45.60
CA VAL A 953 7.44 -15.29 -44.39
C VAL A 953 7.14 -13.98 -43.66
N ASN A 954 6.87 -14.12 -42.37
CA ASN A 954 6.70 -13.04 -41.40
C ASN A 954 7.79 -13.11 -40.33
N LYS A 955 8.19 -11.95 -39.83
CA LYS A 955 9.19 -11.80 -38.75
C LYS A 955 8.52 -11.30 -37.49
N LEU A 956 8.77 -11.94 -36.37
CA LEU A 956 8.26 -11.55 -35.06
C LEU A 956 9.43 -11.24 -34.13
N GLU A 957 9.39 -10.07 -33.51
CA GLU A 957 10.25 -9.67 -32.41
C GLU A 957 9.39 -9.35 -31.19
N ILE A 958 9.77 -9.87 -30.03
CA ILE A 958 9.15 -9.55 -28.75
C ILE A 958 10.26 -9.17 -27.76
N GLU A 959 10.30 -7.90 -27.34
CA GLU A 959 11.17 -7.42 -26.26
C GLU A 959 10.43 -7.56 -24.92
N LEU A 960 11.03 -8.28 -23.98
CA LEU A 960 10.55 -8.44 -22.60
C LEU A 960 11.38 -7.53 -21.69
N THR A 961 10.71 -6.74 -20.84
CA THR A 961 11.38 -5.96 -19.79
C THR A 961 11.02 -6.51 -18.42
N THR A 962 12.01 -6.84 -17.59
CA THR A 962 11.81 -7.51 -16.30
C THR A 962 11.90 -6.56 -15.11
N SER A 963 11.56 -7.05 -13.92
CA SER A 963 11.88 -6.41 -12.64
C SER A 963 13.27 -6.84 -12.12
N LEU A 964 13.65 -6.35 -10.94
CA LEU A 964 14.83 -6.79 -10.19
C LEU A 964 14.61 -8.08 -9.37
N ARG A 965 13.45 -8.76 -9.48
CA ARG A 965 13.08 -9.88 -8.60
C ARG A 965 14.08 -11.03 -8.58
N ASN A 966 14.48 -11.48 -9.76
CA ASN A 966 15.37 -12.64 -9.89
C ASN A 966 16.82 -12.27 -9.52
N LEU A 967 17.18 -10.98 -9.57
CA LEU A 967 18.48 -10.47 -9.13
C LEU A 967 18.56 -10.30 -7.60
N LEU A 968 17.57 -9.63 -6.99
CA LEU A 968 17.63 -9.18 -5.60
C LEU A 968 16.92 -10.11 -4.61
N GLY A 969 16.08 -11.04 -5.08
CA GLY A 969 15.41 -12.00 -4.22
C GLY A 969 14.09 -11.46 -3.63
N PRO A 970 13.63 -12.03 -2.49
CA PRO A 970 14.33 -13.03 -1.68
C PRO A 970 14.43 -14.39 -2.39
N HIS A 971 15.62 -14.99 -2.41
CA HIS A 971 15.86 -16.28 -3.06
C HIS A 971 15.63 -17.48 -2.15
N HIS A 972 15.84 -17.30 -0.84
CA HIS A 972 15.96 -18.41 0.12
C HIS A 972 14.78 -18.57 1.08
N LEU A 973 13.65 -17.88 0.84
CA LEU A 973 12.41 -18.16 1.56
C LEU A 973 11.94 -19.58 1.27
N GLU A 974 11.56 -20.34 2.31
CA GLU A 974 11.01 -21.70 2.17
C GLU A 974 9.73 -21.71 1.33
N GLU A 975 8.83 -20.74 1.53
CA GLU A 975 7.59 -20.61 0.75
C GLU A 975 7.83 -20.32 -0.74
N GLY A 976 9.01 -19.81 -1.11
CA GLY A 976 9.33 -19.39 -2.47
C GLY A 976 8.89 -17.95 -2.75
N GLU A 977 8.15 -17.74 -3.84
CA GLU A 977 7.64 -16.43 -4.20
C GLU A 977 6.54 -15.97 -3.23
N SER A 978 6.79 -14.88 -2.51
CA SER A 978 5.93 -14.41 -1.41
C SER A 978 5.14 -13.17 -1.77
N TYR A 979 3.85 -13.14 -1.45
CA TYR A 979 2.96 -11.99 -1.68
C TYR A 979 3.02 -10.94 -0.55
N GLY A 980 3.79 -11.19 0.51
CA GLY A 980 4.11 -10.25 1.59
C GLY A 980 5.61 -10.32 1.91
N VAL A 981 6.41 -9.44 1.30
CA VAL A 981 7.87 -9.39 1.46
C VAL A 981 8.25 -8.24 2.37
N HIS A 982 8.90 -8.54 3.48
CA HIS A 982 9.36 -7.55 4.47
C HIS A 982 10.87 -7.67 4.72
N THR A 983 11.41 -6.84 5.60
CA THR A 983 12.86 -6.77 5.87
C THR A 983 13.48 -8.11 6.30
N LEU A 984 12.74 -8.96 7.01
CA LEU A 984 13.23 -10.27 7.46
C LEU A 984 13.14 -11.36 6.39
N SER A 985 12.42 -11.13 5.29
CA SER A 985 12.25 -12.11 4.20
C SER A 985 13.57 -12.53 3.54
N PHE A 986 14.66 -11.80 3.79
CA PHE A 986 16.00 -12.03 3.24
C PHE A 986 16.96 -12.68 4.25
N ASN A 987 16.52 -12.91 5.48
CA ASN A 987 17.36 -13.34 6.58
C ASN A 987 17.13 -14.82 6.90
N ARG A 988 18.23 -15.55 7.14
CA ARG A 988 18.19 -16.93 7.66
C ARG A 988 18.15 -16.99 9.18
N GLU A 989 18.74 -16.01 9.84
CA GLU A 989 18.84 -15.90 11.29
C GLU A 989 18.07 -14.66 11.77
N ALA A 990 17.75 -14.63 13.07
CA ALA A 990 17.10 -13.46 13.66
C ALA A 990 17.89 -12.18 13.34
N ASN A 991 17.18 -11.08 13.09
CA ASN A 991 17.86 -9.82 12.82
C ASN A 991 18.54 -9.26 14.10
N ALA A 992 19.24 -8.14 13.97
CA ALA A 992 19.99 -7.53 15.07
C ALA A 992 19.11 -7.07 16.26
N VAL A 993 17.79 -7.00 16.09
CA VAL A 993 16.82 -6.68 17.16
C VAL A 993 16.07 -7.92 17.67
N GLY A 994 16.48 -9.13 17.26
CA GLY A 994 15.98 -10.39 17.79
C GLY A 994 14.64 -10.86 17.20
N TRP A 995 14.16 -10.25 16.11
CA TRP A 995 12.96 -10.74 15.44
C TRP A 995 13.25 -12.06 14.71
N PRO A 996 12.38 -13.06 14.85
CA PRO A 996 12.61 -14.39 14.28
C PRO A 996 12.66 -14.33 12.76
N ALA A 997 13.59 -15.09 12.18
CA ALA A 997 13.65 -15.28 10.73
C ALA A 997 12.52 -16.20 10.24
N PRO A 998 12.02 -16.00 9.01
CA PRO A 998 11.15 -16.95 8.36
C PRO A 998 11.89 -18.28 8.08
N ALA A 999 11.13 -19.32 7.72
CA ALA A 999 11.70 -20.59 7.32
C ALA A 999 12.61 -20.42 6.09
N TYR A 1000 13.80 -21.01 6.16
CA TYR A 1000 14.87 -20.86 5.16
C TYR A 1000 15.06 -22.13 4.33
N ASN A 1001 15.31 -21.95 3.03
CA ASN A 1001 15.72 -22.99 2.10
C ASN A 1001 17.03 -22.61 1.38
N PRO A 1002 18.04 -23.51 1.33
CA PRO A 1002 19.27 -23.21 0.62
C PRO A 1002 19.15 -23.20 -0.92
N GLY A 1003 18.04 -23.68 -1.50
CA GLY A 1003 17.78 -23.55 -2.94
C GLY A 1003 17.41 -22.12 -3.33
N TYR A 1004 17.74 -21.71 -4.55
CA TYR A 1004 17.37 -20.40 -5.09
C TYR A 1004 15.97 -20.46 -5.69
N CYS A 1005 15.06 -19.63 -5.20
CA CYS A 1005 13.75 -19.42 -5.81
C CYS A 1005 13.81 -18.31 -6.86
N PHE A 1006 13.43 -18.66 -8.09
CA PHE A 1006 13.25 -17.73 -9.21
C PHE A 1006 11.80 -17.73 -9.68
N VAL A 1007 11.35 -16.58 -10.16
CA VAL A 1007 10.07 -16.47 -10.87
C VAL A 1007 10.33 -16.76 -12.34
N LYS A 1008 9.46 -17.55 -12.97
CA LYS A 1008 9.52 -17.86 -14.40
C LYS A 1008 9.55 -16.57 -15.22
N LEU A 1009 10.37 -16.56 -16.26
CA LEU A 1009 10.53 -15.43 -17.18
C LEU A 1009 10.27 -15.90 -18.60
N GLY A 1010 9.38 -15.24 -19.33
CA GLY A 1010 9.11 -15.59 -20.71
C GLY A 1010 7.68 -15.33 -21.17
N LEU A 1011 7.28 -16.07 -22.20
CA LEU A 1011 5.92 -16.14 -22.71
C LEU A 1011 5.61 -17.51 -23.29
N ALA A 1012 4.37 -17.97 -23.14
CA ALA A 1012 3.89 -19.25 -23.63
C ALA A 1012 2.60 -19.07 -24.45
N GLU A 1013 2.12 -20.17 -25.03
CA GLU A 1013 0.83 -20.24 -25.74
C GLU A 1013 0.65 -19.17 -26.84
N LEU A 1014 1.69 -18.96 -27.65
CA LEU A 1014 1.66 -17.95 -28.70
C LEU A 1014 0.72 -18.38 -29.85
N VAL A 1015 -0.36 -17.62 -30.04
CA VAL A 1015 -1.43 -17.93 -30.99
C VAL A 1015 -1.73 -16.72 -31.87
N LEU A 1016 -1.82 -16.98 -33.17
CA LEU A 1016 -2.43 -16.09 -34.17
C LEU A 1016 -3.91 -16.51 -34.32
N ALA A 1017 -4.82 -15.64 -33.93
CA ALA A 1017 -6.27 -15.90 -33.84
C ALA A 1017 -7.08 -14.96 -34.71
#